data_AF-A0A011P2L3-F1
#
_entry.id   AF-A0A011P2L3-F1
#
_cell.length_a   1.000
_cell.length_b   1.000
_cell.length_c   1.000
_cell.angle_alpha   90.00
_cell.angle_beta   90.00
_cell.angle_gamma   90.00
#
_symmetry.space_group_name_H-M   'P 1'
#
loop_
_entity.id
_entity.type
_entity.pdbx_description
1 polymer ?
#
loop_
_entity_poly.entity_id
_entity_poly.type
_entity_poly.pdbx_seq_one_letter_code
_entity_poly.pdbx_strand_id
1 'polypeptide(L)'
;MTPDQLRHREALIARSDAALERWPDRTGAGFTSEMEAVADGLEVLAQATPLSERDAVEGARTWRWAGNAYYDLGAGKERRALEHAARAYRKAENALEVAAEAADAVDWVKLNYCFGKVLLQLSEGKDPGLATEACTRLRAALTLARLHMPDGVESVREELATAQQIVTLLGEAGQLDQRMAQLKDELGLADAGEPMHAQRNPERAAEAKHISAMFDVLNQQFEKEKPSLDPTRQAGLSSLMQRLQGVVGSTTSEGLSLEAMMANRGKIDALKRELSPQARNPSLKGPGAAQGSRGGRLLAALQELKMFVGAAGMAPESSAEMREAAMDLFARLGRLTTWVSQAGDDTATLDKLERDQARALAHEVRLYAARRHPLLAQPVWPRGEATTDANRIFFSGGLRMRKELAGALMFSGLELAVDAPVGADFATHRWQELQSSNVAVFDLSEAQAQVYYELGIALTIGTQILLIAADDTEIPFDIAQNVSRYRPGDTLRPWLANEVHTAIYGLQVRGGKESSLAATLDYAQRVATGEPDNPLLAVALKVMRAAGDDPIKFRNALTTFNAYLGTGQHELLQTRWPGLYPDPRARRTFAVMPFRREREAAYAVIEASARQAGVEPVRGDQADGQEIIESIWHEICRATHVTVDISGFNPNVCLELGMADALGRPMLLIGEQGTERLVKAALPAVAKRRCQPYEADPRHAPQFAAALKKFFAAP
;
A
#
# COMPACT_ATOMS: atom_id res chain seq x y z
N MET A 1 -51.25 16.96 12.50
CA MET A 1 -51.31 18.17 11.68
C MET A 1 -52.60 18.18 10.89
N THR A 2 -53.19 19.34 10.66
CA THR A 2 -54.35 19.48 9.76
C THR A 2 -53.92 19.27 8.29
N PRO A 3 -54.84 18.94 7.36
CA PRO A 3 -54.52 18.85 5.94
C PRO A 3 -53.88 20.13 5.38
N ASP A 4 -54.27 21.29 5.89
CA ASP A 4 -53.72 22.59 5.48
C ASP A 4 -52.27 22.75 5.93
N GLN A 5 -51.95 22.32 7.15
CA GLN A 5 -50.59 22.29 7.66
C GLN A 5 -49.70 21.33 6.86
N LEU A 6 -50.21 20.16 6.46
CA LEU A 6 -49.47 19.22 5.62
C LEU A 6 -49.16 19.79 4.24
N ARG A 7 -50.15 20.43 3.59
CA ARG A 7 -49.92 21.14 2.31
C ARG A 7 -48.93 22.29 2.46
N HIS A 8 -48.96 23.00 3.59
CA HIS A 8 -47.99 24.07 3.86
C HIS A 8 -46.56 23.51 3.99
N ARG A 9 -46.38 22.38 4.69
CA ARG A 9 -45.09 21.67 4.74
C ARG A 9 -44.60 21.28 3.36
N GLU A 10 -45.46 20.66 2.54
CA GLU A 10 -45.11 20.25 1.18
C GLU A 10 -44.70 21.44 0.31
N ALA A 11 -45.37 22.59 0.45
CA ALA A 11 -44.98 23.81 -0.24
C ALA A 11 -43.60 24.33 0.22
N LEU A 12 -43.28 24.24 1.51
CA LEU A 12 -41.96 24.61 2.04
C LEU A 12 -40.85 23.66 1.56
N ILE A 13 -41.13 22.34 1.50
CA ILE A 13 -40.18 21.35 0.95
C ILE A 13 -39.94 21.62 -0.54
N ALA A 14 -40.99 21.84 -1.33
CA ALA A 14 -40.84 22.16 -2.74
C ALA A 14 -40.05 23.47 -2.98
N ARG A 15 -40.23 24.48 -2.10
CA ARG A 15 -39.41 25.69 -2.12
C ARG A 15 -37.93 25.40 -1.79
N SER A 16 -37.68 24.53 -0.80
CA SER A 16 -36.34 24.05 -0.47
C SER A 16 -35.67 23.40 -1.69
N ASP A 17 -36.34 22.45 -2.34
CA ASP A 17 -35.82 21.73 -3.49
C ASP A 17 -35.53 22.69 -4.67
N ALA A 18 -36.46 23.59 -4.95
CA ALA A 18 -36.28 24.62 -5.99
C ALA A 18 -35.13 25.59 -5.68
N ALA A 19 -34.87 25.89 -4.40
CA ALA A 19 -33.74 26.70 -3.99
C ALA A 19 -32.41 25.94 -4.20
N LEU A 20 -32.36 24.64 -3.86
CA LEU A 20 -31.17 23.81 -4.08
C LEU A 20 -30.85 23.63 -5.57
N GLU A 21 -31.86 23.53 -6.43
CA GLU A 21 -31.67 23.50 -7.89
C GLU A 21 -31.18 24.84 -8.45
N ARG A 22 -31.75 25.95 -7.96
CA ARG A 22 -31.41 27.30 -8.42
C ARG A 22 -30.02 27.74 -7.96
N TRP A 23 -29.58 27.31 -6.78
CA TRP A 23 -28.29 27.62 -6.20
C TRP A 23 -27.53 26.35 -5.76
N PRO A 24 -26.98 25.57 -6.71
CA PRO A 24 -26.32 24.29 -6.41
C PRO A 24 -25.14 24.39 -5.44
N ASP A 25 -24.40 25.50 -5.54
CA ASP A 25 -23.24 25.78 -4.68
C ASP A 25 -23.63 26.30 -3.30
N ARG A 26 -24.93 26.50 -3.03
CA ARG A 26 -25.49 26.97 -1.74
C ARG A 26 -24.87 28.29 -1.27
N THR A 27 -24.73 29.24 -2.19
CA THR A 27 -24.06 30.53 -1.95
C THR A 27 -24.91 31.72 -2.42
N GLY A 28 -24.63 32.89 -1.83
CA GLY A 28 -25.25 34.16 -2.21
C GLY A 28 -26.45 34.57 -1.34
N ALA A 29 -26.66 35.87 -1.21
CA ALA A 29 -27.68 36.43 -0.31
C ALA A 29 -29.12 35.98 -0.65
N GLY A 30 -29.41 35.73 -1.92
CA GLY A 30 -30.72 35.22 -2.36
C GLY A 30 -30.99 33.79 -1.88
N PHE A 31 -29.97 32.92 -1.90
CA PHE A 31 -30.07 31.57 -1.35
C PHE A 31 -30.26 31.60 0.17
N THR A 32 -29.41 32.38 0.87
CA THR A 32 -29.49 32.53 2.33
C THR A 32 -30.87 32.98 2.77
N SER A 33 -31.40 34.06 2.16
CA SER A 33 -32.73 34.58 2.51
C SER A 33 -33.86 33.59 2.22
N GLU A 34 -33.79 32.84 1.12
CA GLU A 34 -34.82 31.85 0.76
C GLU A 34 -34.79 30.65 1.73
N MET A 35 -33.60 30.12 2.01
CA MET A 35 -33.42 28.96 2.89
C MET A 35 -33.68 29.29 4.36
N GLU A 36 -33.36 30.51 4.83
CA GLU A 36 -33.78 30.99 6.15
C GLU A 36 -35.30 31.00 6.27
N ALA A 37 -36.01 31.57 5.28
CA ALA A 37 -37.47 31.61 5.28
C ALA A 37 -38.11 30.20 5.24
N VAL A 38 -37.49 29.25 4.52
CA VAL A 38 -37.93 27.85 4.49
C VAL A 38 -37.71 27.19 5.85
N ALA A 39 -36.52 27.31 6.43
CA ALA A 39 -36.17 26.70 7.71
C ALA A 39 -37.06 27.23 8.85
N ASP A 40 -37.21 28.55 8.94
CA ASP A 40 -38.06 29.20 9.94
C ASP A 40 -39.54 28.83 9.76
N GLY A 41 -40.02 28.76 8.52
CA GLY A 41 -41.37 28.32 8.21
C GLY A 41 -41.65 26.89 8.66
N LEU A 42 -40.69 25.98 8.45
CA LEU A 42 -40.78 24.59 8.89
C LEU A 42 -40.72 24.48 10.43
N GLU A 43 -39.89 25.27 11.11
CA GLU A 43 -39.86 25.30 12.57
C GLU A 43 -41.18 25.79 13.16
N VAL A 44 -41.72 26.91 12.68
CA VAL A 44 -43.00 27.47 13.15
C VAL A 44 -44.12 26.47 12.97
N LEU A 45 -44.15 25.80 11.82
CA LEU A 45 -45.14 24.77 11.53
C LEU A 45 -45.01 23.55 12.47
N ALA A 46 -43.78 23.11 12.75
CA ALA A 46 -43.53 22.01 13.68
C ALA A 46 -43.91 22.38 15.12
N GLN A 47 -43.68 23.62 15.55
CA GLN A 47 -44.09 24.12 16.88
C GLN A 47 -45.61 24.23 17.02
N ALA A 48 -46.33 24.56 15.96
CA ALA A 48 -47.79 24.68 15.94
C ALA A 48 -48.52 23.33 15.82
N THR A 49 -47.81 22.21 15.84
CA THR A 49 -48.39 20.87 15.71
C THR A 49 -48.93 20.38 17.08
N PRO A 50 -50.20 19.95 17.18
CA PRO A 50 -50.79 19.49 18.43
C PRO A 50 -50.09 18.25 19.01
N LEU A 51 -50.17 18.08 20.34
CA LEU A 51 -49.67 16.90 21.04
C LEU A 51 -50.71 15.77 21.01
N SER A 52 -50.77 15.04 19.89
CA SER A 52 -51.38 13.71 19.81
C SER A 52 -50.37 12.74 19.19
N GLU A 53 -50.44 11.42 19.46
CA GLU A 53 -49.44 10.45 18.95
C GLU A 53 -49.26 10.52 17.43
N ARG A 54 -50.36 10.58 16.68
CA ARG A 54 -50.30 10.71 15.22
C ARG A 54 -49.71 12.04 14.77
N ASP A 55 -50.02 13.12 15.50
CA ASP A 55 -49.51 14.45 15.18
C ASP A 55 -48.03 14.59 15.55
N ALA A 56 -47.55 13.85 16.54
CA ALA A 56 -46.15 13.83 16.96
C ALA A 56 -45.23 13.19 15.90
N VAL A 57 -45.67 12.12 15.20
CA VAL A 57 -44.91 11.58 14.04
C VAL A 57 -44.78 12.62 12.93
N GLU A 58 -45.88 13.28 12.55
CA GLU A 58 -45.85 14.32 11.53
C GLU A 58 -45.07 15.57 11.96
N GLY A 59 -45.13 15.92 13.26
CA GLY A 59 -44.30 16.94 13.88
C GLY A 59 -42.82 16.59 13.81
N ALA A 60 -42.45 15.34 14.11
CA ALA A 60 -41.08 14.85 14.02
C ALA A 60 -40.54 14.90 12.59
N ARG A 61 -41.34 14.47 11.60
CA ARG A 61 -40.99 14.59 10.18
C ARG A 61 -40.75 16.05 9.77
N THR A 62 -41.56 16.96 10.28
CA THR A 62 -41.45 18.40 10.02
C THR A 62 -40.19 18.99 10.67
N TRP A 63 -39.90 18.64 11.92
CA TRP A 63 -38.64 19.00 12.59
C TRP A 63 -37.41 18.46 11.86
N ARG A 64 -37.45 17.23 11.33
CA ARG A 64 -36.38 16.66 10.53
C ARG A 64 -36.15 17.47 9.23
N TRP A 65 -37.22 17.88 8.55
CA TRP A 65 -37.11 18.75 7.38
C TRP A 65 -36.56 20.14 7.72
N ALA A 66 -36.95 20.74 8.86
CA ALA A 66 -36.35 21.98 9.35
C ALA A 66 -34.84 21.80 9.59
N GLY A 67 -34.43 20.68 10.17
CA GLY A 67 -33.02 20.32 10.34
C GLY A 67 -32.27 20.23 9.01
N ASN A 68 -32.86 19.60 8.00
CA ASN A 68 -32.27 19.52 6.65
C ASN A 68 -32.11 20.92 6.03
N ALA A 69 -33.13 21.78 6.15
CA ALA A 69 -33.09 23.14 5.63
C ALA A 69 -31.97 23.97 6.28
N TYR A 70 -31.77 23.89 7.61
CA TYR A 70 -30.65 24.54 8.28
C TYR A 70 -29.29 23.94 7.89
N TYR A 71 -29.21 22.63 7.70
CA TYR A 71 -28.00 21.98 7.21
C TYR A 71 -27.58 22.52 5.83
N ASP A 72 -28.54 22.61 4.89
CA ASP A 72 -28.31 23.13 3.55
C ASP A 72 -28.05 24.64 3.53
N LEU A 73 -28.73 25.42 4.39
CA LEU A 73 -28.47 26.86 4.58
C LEU A 73 -27.00 27.12 4.91
N GLY A 74 -26.42 26.32 5.81
CA GLY A 74 -25.00 26.39 6.16
C GLY A 74 -24.06 25.64 5.23
N ALA A 75 -24.55 25.10 4.11
CA ALA A 75 -23.82 24.24 3.18
C ALA A 75 -23.05 23.08 3.86
N GLY A 76 -23.55 22.57 5.00
CA GLY A 76 -22.87 21.55 5.79
C GLY A 76 -21.54 21.99 6.43
N LYS A 77 -21.28 23.30 6.55
CA LYS A 77 -20.00 23.86 7.01
C LYS A 77 -20.15 24.98 8.03
N GLU A 78 -21.21 25.79 7.93
CA GLU A 78 -21.41 26.91 8.85
C GLU A 78 -21.88 26.42 10.22
N ARG A 79 -21.03 26.62 11.24
CA ARG A 79 -21.27 26.12 12.59
C ARG A 79 -22.63 26.53 13.17
N ARG A 80 -23.01 27.80 13.04
CA ARG A 80 -24.29 28.31 13.59
C ARG A 80 -25.48 27.58 12.99
N ALA A 81 -25.49 27.41 11.67
CA ALA A 81 -26.55 26.70 10.95
C ALA A 81 -26.59 25.21 11.33
N LEU A 82 -25.42 24.56 11.48
CA LEU A 82 -25.32 23.18 11.98
C LEU A 82 -25.87 23.03 13.41
N GLU A 83 -25.62 23.99 14.30
CA GLU A 83 -26.18 23.99 15.65
C GLU A 83 -27.71 24.14 15.65
N HIS A 84 -28.26 24.94 14.73
CA HIS A 84 -29.71 25.01 14.49
C HIS A 84 -30.26 23.67 13.98
N ALA A 85 -29.60 23.06 13.01
CA ALA A 85 -29.98 21.74 12.49
C ALA A 85 -29.99 20.67 13.59
N ALA A 86 -28.94 20.61 14.43
CA ALA A 86 -28.85 19.69 15.55
C ALA A 86 -29.98 19.88 16.57
N ARG A 87 -30.37 21.13 16.88
CA ARG A 87 -31.52 21.42 17.75
C ARG A 87 -32.83 20.94 17.14
N ALA A 88 -33.03 21.14 15.84
CA ALA A 88 -34.22 20.66 15.13
C ALA A 88 -34.30 19.13 15.13
N TYR A 89 -33.21 18.42 14.86
CA TYR A 89 -33.18 16.94 14.94
C TYR A 89 -33.43 16.42 16.36
N ARG A 90 -32.92 17.08 17.39
CA ARG A 90 -33.21 16.71 18.78
C ARG A 90 -34.70 16.89 19.12
N LYS A 91 -35.36 17.92 18.60
CA LYS A 91 -36.82 18.07 18.74
C LYS A 91 -37.58 16.99 17.95
N ALA A 92 -37.09 16.61 16.78
CA ALA A 92 -37.66 15.49 16.01
C ALA A 92 -37.55 14.16 16.78
N GLU A 93 -36.41 13.90 17.41
CA GLU A 93 -36.19 12.73 18.27
C GLU A 93 -37.20 12.70 19.42
N ASN A 94 -37.28 13.77 20.21
CA ASN A 94 -38.22 13.85 21.33
C ASN A 94 -39.67 13.58 20.88
N ALA A 95 -40.05 14.06 19.69
CA ALA A 95 -41.39 13.83 19.14
C ALA A 95 -41.60 12.37 18.69
N LEU A 96 -40.59 11.70 18.12
CA LEU A 96 -40.67 10.27 17.79
C LEU A 96 -40.69 9.39 19.04
N GLU A 97 -39.97 9.76 20.10
CA GLU A 97 -40.00 9.02 21.38
C GLU A 97 -41.40 9.05 22.01
N VAL A 98 -42.09 10.19 21.95
CA VAL A 98 -43.48 10.32 22.41
C VAL A 98 -44.45 9.48 21.56
N ALA A 99 -44.15 9.30 20.28
CA ALA A 99 -44.97 8.53 19.34
C ALA A 99 -44.36 7.17 18.97
N ALA A 100 -43.60 6.54 19.88
CA ALA A 100 -42.79 5.37 19.57
C ALA A 100 -43.58 4.19 18.97
N GLU A 101 -44.84 4.00 19.34
CA GLU A 101 -45.71 2.94 18.80
C GLU A 101 -46.26 3.27 17.40
N ALA A 102 -46.38 4.55 17.06
CA ALA A 102 -46.92 5.03 15.79
C ALA A 102 -45.83 5.35 14.74
N ALA A 103 -44.58 5.57 15.18
CA ALA A 103 -43.45 5.87 14.31
C ALA A 103 -42.98 4.63 13.55
N ASP A 104 -42.77 4.75 12.24
CA ASP A 104 -42.18 3.67 11.46
C ASP A 104 -40.65 3.63 11.64
N ALA A 105 -40.04 2.47 11.36
CA ALA A 105 -38.59 2.31 11.47
C ALA A 105 -37.82 3.21 10.48
N VAL A 106 -38.46 3.64 9.39
CA VAL A 106 -37.88 4.49 8.36
C VAL A 106 -37.67 5.92 8.86
N ASP A 107 -38.59 6.44 9.68
CA ASP A 107 -38.47 7.75 10.34
C ASP A 107 -37.24 7.78 11.24
N TRP A 108 -37.01 6.71 12.02
CA TRP A 108 -35.81 6.55 12.85
C TRP A 108 -34.52 6.40 12.04
N VAL A 109 -34.54 5.69 10.91
CA VAL A 109 -33.37 5.60 10.00
C VAL A 109 -32.98 6.98 9.49
N LYS A 110 -33.95 7.72 8.92
CA LYS A 110 -33.71 9.04 8.33
C LYS A 110 -33.25 10.05 9.36
N LEU A 111 -33.85 10.05 10.56
CA LEU A 111 -33.47 10.94 11.63
C LEU A 111 -32.05 10.66 12.12
N ASN A 112 -31.73 9.40 12.45
CA ASN A 112 -30.40 9.04 12.96
C ASN A 112 -29.29 9.29 11.94
N TYR A 113 -29.57 9.06 10.64
CA TYR A 113 -28.62 9.36 9.57
C TYR A 113 -28.32 10.86 9.48
N CYS A 114 -29.35 11.70 9.32
CA CYS A 114 -29.19 13.15 9.21
C CYS A 114 -28.55 13.75 10.47
N PHE A 115 -29.02 13.34 11.65
CA PHE A 115 -28.51 13.88 12.91
C PHE A 115 -27.06 13.46 13.16
N GLY A 116 -26.73 12.18 12.92
CA GLY A 116 -25.36 11.69 13.01
C GLY A 116 -24.39 12.46 12.12
N LYS A 117 -24.80 12.77 10.88
CA LYS A 117 -23.99 13.58 9.94
C LYS A 117 -23.72 15.00 10.45
N VAL A 118 -24.73 15.66 11.01
CA VAL A 118 -24.58 17.01 11.57
C VAL A 118 -23.68 17.01 12.81
N LEU A 119 -23.84 16.04 13.70
CA LEU A 119 -22.97 15.90 14.87
C LEU A 119 -21.52 15.63 14.47
N LEU A 120 -21.30 14.84 13.41
CA LEU A 120 -19.97 14.59 12.89
C LEU A 120 -19.31 15.87 12.37
N GLN A 121 -20.06 16.71 11.63
CA GLN A 121 -19.55 17.99 11.15
C GLN A 121 -19.33 19.00 12.28
N LEU A 122 -20.25 19.08 13.26
CA LEU A 122 -20.10 19.92 14.44
C LEU A 122 -18.91 19.53 15.32
N SER A 123 -18.50 18.25 15.27
CA SER A 123 -17.30 17.81 15.98
C SER A 123 -16.05 18.51 15.46
N GLU A 124 -16.05 18.97 14.19
CA GLU A 124 -14.90 19.53 13.47
C GLU A 124 -13.63 18.64 13.56
N GLY A 125 -13.78 17.34 13.86
CA GLY A 125 -12.67 16.44 14.17
C GLY A 125 -11.87 16.86 15.40
N LYS A 126 -12.50 17.55 16.36
CA LYS A 126 -11.91 18.07 17.61
C LYS A 126 -12.71 17.69 18.86
N ASP A 127 -14.03 17.53 18.76
CA ASP A 127 -14.90 17.17 19.89
C ASP A 127 -15.17 15.65 19.91
N PRO A 128 -14.50 14.88 20.80
CA PRO A 128 -14.67 13.43 20.87
C PRO A 128 -16.08 13.01 21.33
N GLY A 129 -16.77 13.86 22.10
CA GLY A 129 -18.13 13.58 22.56
C GLY A 129 -19.11 13.60 21.39
N LEU A 130 -19.08 14.67 20.59
CA LEU A 130 -19.94 14.79 19.41
C LEU A 130 -19.63 13.74 18.34
N ALA A 131 -18.35 13.42 18.11
CA ALA A 131 -17.96 12.37 17.17
C ALA A 131 -18.43 10.98 17.62
N THR A 132 -18.36 10.68 18.92
CA THR A 132 -18.85 9.41 19.48
C THR A 132 -20.37 9.30 19.42
N GLU A 133 -21.08 10.40 19.69
CA GLU A 133 -22.53 10.46 19.53
C GLU A 133 -22.92 10.24 18.06
N ALA A 134 -22.24 10.90 17.12
CA ALA A 134 -22.43 10.69 15.69
C ALA A 134 -22.29 9.21 15.27
N CYS A 135 -21.22 8.53 15.73
CA CYS A 135 -21.05 7.09 15.49
C CYS A 135 -22.21 6.25 16.03
N THR A 136 -22.70 6.59 17.22
CA THR A 136 -23.82 5.88 17.86
C THR A 136 -25.09 6.02 17.02
N ARG A 137 -25.38 7.24 16.56
CA ARG A 137 -26.53 7.52 15.68
C ARG A 137 -26.43 6.78 14.35
N LEU A 138 -25.30 6.89 13.66
CA LEU A 138 -25.09 6.24 12.36
C LEU A 138 -25.14 4.71 12.46
N ARG A 139 -24.67 4.12 13.58
CA ARG A 139 -24.80 2.68 13.83
C ARG A 139 -26.25 2.25 14.07
N ALA A 140 -27.04 3.06 14.78
CA ALA A 140 -28.47 2.81 14.96
C ALA A 140 -29.22 2.89 13.61
N ALA A 141 -28.91 3.92 12.79
CA ALA A 141 -29.44 4.04 11.43
C ALA A 141 -29.10 2.82 10.57
N LEU A 142 -27.84 2.35 10.58
CA LEU A 142 -27.40 1.21 9.77
C LEU A 142 -28.12 -0.08 10.16
N THR A 143 -28.33 -0.28 11.46
CA THR A 143 -29.01 -1.46 12.00
C THR A 143 -30.46 -1.51 11.50
N LEU A 144 -31.18 -0.40 11.56
CA LEU A 144 -32.57 -0.32 11.09
C LEU A 144 -32.66 -0.34 9.56
N ALA A 145 -31.74 0.32 8.85
CA ALA A 145 -31.73 0.39 7.39
C ALA A 145 -31.62 -0.99 6.73
N ARG A 146 -30.81 -1.89 7.30
CA ARG A 146 -30.68 -3.27 6.79
C ARG A 146 -32.00 -4.04 6.73
N LEU A 147 -32.94 -3.71 7.59
CA LEU A 147 -34.24 -4.39 7.70
C LEU A 147 -35.36 -3.65 6.98
N HIS A 148 -35.33 -2.31 7.02
CA HIS A 148 -36.48 -1.49 6.63
C HIS A 148 -36.19 -0.49 5.49
N MET A 149 -34.93 -0.27 5.12
CA MET A 149 -34.52 0.60 4.01
C MET A 149 -33.20 0.14 3.36
N PRO A 150 -33.20 -1.00 2.62
CA PRO A 150 -31.97 -1.59 2.07
C PRO A 150 -31.20 -0.64 1.14
N ASP A 151 -31.90 0.16 0.34
CA ASP A 151 -31.29 1.10 -0.62
C ASP A 151 -30.43 2.18 0.07
N GLY A 152 -30.70 2.47 1.35
CA GLY A 152 -29.94 3.45 2.14
C GLY A 152 -28.74 2.87 2.89
N VAL A 153 -28.55 1.54 2.89
CA VAL A 153 -27.52 0.86 3.71
C VAL A 153 -26.11 1.32 3.35
N GLU A 154 -25.83 1.52 2.06
CA GLU A 154 -24.49 1.87 1.60
C GLU A 154 -24.09 3.28 2.07
N SER A 155 -24.96 4.28 1.86
CA SER A 155 -24.69 5.66 2.29
C SER A 155 -24.51 5.77 3.81
N VAL A 156 -25.28 5.02 4.60
CA VAL A 156 -25.11 5.00 6.07
C VAL A 156 -23.79 4.32 6.48
N ARG A 157 -23.37 3.28 5.74
CA ARG A 157 -22.12 2.56 5.99
C ARG A 157 -20.89 3.45 5.74
N GLU A 158 -20.89 4.20 4.65
CA GLU A 158 -19.81 5.14 4.31
C GLU A 158 -19.65 6.25 5.36
N GLU A 159 -20.76 6.88 5.76
CA GLU A 159 -20.75 7.93 6.80
C GLU A 159 -20.33 7.36 8.17
N LEU A 160 -20.77 6.15 8.53
CA LEU A 160 -20.35 5.49 9.76
C LEU A 160 -18.84 5.20 9.77
N ALA A 161 -18.28 4.72 8.66
CA ALA A 161 -16.84 4.46 8.54
C ALA A 161 -16.03 5.74 8.75
N THR A 162 -16.48 6.85 8.15
CA THR A 162 -15.87 8.18 8.31
C THR A 162 -15.92 8.63 9.77
N ALA A 163 -17.08 8.50 10.43
CA ALA A 163 -17.23 8.85 11.83
C ALA A 163 -16.32 8.02 12.75
N GLN A 164 -16.21 6.71 12.50
CA GLN A 164 -15.35 5.80 13.27
C GLN A 164 -13.87 6.19 13.16
N GLN A 165 -13.42 6.56 11.97
CA GLN A 165 -12.06 7.03 11.75
C GLN A 165 -11.77 8.32 12.56
N ILE A 166 -12.70 9.28 12.58
CA ILE A 166 -12.56 10.52 13.35
C ILE A 166 -12.49 10.24 14.86
N VAL A 167 -13.33 9.35 15.39
CA VAL A 167 -13.30 8.97 16.82
C VAL A 167 -11.97 8.32 17.19
N THR A 168 -11.43 7.44 16.36
CA THR A 168 -10.12 6.81 16.60
C THR A 168 -9.01 7.86 16.67
N LEU A 169 -8.95 8.77 15.69
CA LEU A 169 -7.95 9.85 15.65
C LEU A 169 -8.03 10.79 16.86
N LEU A 170 -9.25 11.11 17.31
CA LEU A 170 -9.48 11.93 18.51
C LEU A 170 -9.07 11.22 19.80
N GLY A 171 -9.27 9.90 19.88
CA GLY A 171 -8.80 9.09 21.00
C GLY A 171 -7.28 9.06 21.12
N GLU A 172 -6.58 8.92 19.99
CA GLU A 172 -5.12 8.96 19.93
C GLU A 172 -4.56 10.35 20.31
N ALA A 173 -5.19 11.43 19.83
CA ALA A 173 -4.81 12.80 20.18
C ALA A 173 -4.97 13.08 21.69
N GLY A 174 -6.06 12.60 22.30
CA GLY A 174 -6.27 12.73 23.75
C GLY A 174 -5.23 11.98 24.58
N GLN A 175 -4.76 10.81 24.12
CA GLN A 175 -3.67 10.07 24.77
C GLN A 175 -2.33 10.79 24.65
N LEU A 176 -2.06 11.43 23.50
CA LEU A 176 -0.88 12.26 23.27
C LEU A 176 -0.87 13.50 24.18
N ASP A 177 -2.00 14.20 24.32
CA ASP A 177 -2.12 15.35 25.22
C ASP A 177 -1.92 14.96 26.69
N GLN A 178 -2.46 13.82 27.13
CA GLN A 178 -2.21 13.28 28.46
C GLN A 178 -0.73 12.93 28.66
N ARG A 179 -0.07 12.38 27.65
CA ARG A 179 1.36 12.05 27.71
C ARG A 179 2.24 13.30 27.74
N MET A 180 1.87 14.34 26.99
CA MET A 180 2.55 15.64 27.04
C MET A 180 2.35 16.33 28.39
N ALA A 181 1.17 16.25 29.00
CA ALA A 181 0.91 16.78 30.34
C ALA A 181 1.74 16.04 31.40
N GLN A 182 1.81 14.71 31.34
CA GLN A 182 2.68 13.89 32.20
C GLN A 182 4.16 14.28 32.05
N LEU A 183 4.65 14.41 30.81
CA LEU A 183 6.02 14.83 30.54
C LEU A 183 6.31 16.25 31.05
N LYS A 184 5.33 17.15 31.03
CA LYS A 184 5.45 18.52 31.53
C LYS A 184 5.51 18.58 33.06
N ASP A 185 4.76 17.72 33.74
CA ASP A 185 4.85 17.52 35.20
C ASP A 185 6.16 16.83 35.62
N GLU A 186 6.63 15.85 34.84
CA GLU A 186 7.92 15.18 35.04
C GLU A 186 9.11 16.14 34.85
N LEU A 187 9.01 17.08 33.89
CA LEU A 187 10.00 18.14 33.67
C LEU A 187 9.94 19.26 34.74
N GLY A 188 8.84 19.39 35.49
CA GLY A 188 8.68 20.39 36.55
C GLY A 188 9.23 19.99 37.92
N LEU A 189 9.59 18.71 38.12
CA LEU A 189 10.01 18.15 39.42
C LEU A 189 11.51 17.82 39.50
N ALA A 190 12.29 18.09 38.45
CA ALA A 190 13.69 17.71 38.36
C ALA A 190 14.64 18.87 38.74
N ASP A 191 14.58 19.36 39.98
CA ASP A 191 15.67 20.19 40.53
C ASP A 191 15.79 20.05 42.06
N ALA A 192 16.54 19.04 42.51
CA ALA A 192 17.31 19.02 43.77
C ALA A 192 18.07 17.68 43.89
N GLY A 193 19.37 17.75 44.10
CA GLY A 193 20.31 16.63 44.00
C GLY A 193 20.61 15.83 45.28
N GLU A 194 21.45 14.80 45.04
CA GLU A 194 22.23 13.93 45.95
C GLU A 194 21.50 12.80 46.73
N PRO A 195 22.21 11.73 47.16
CA PRO A 195 23.20 10.92 46.45
C PRO A 195 22.87 9.41 46.47
N MET A 196 23.63 8.68 45.66
CA MET A 196 23.66 7.24 45.38
C MET A 196 23.26 6.29 46.54
N HIS A 197 22.06 5.71 46.46
CA HIS A 197 21.72 4.42 47.07
C HIS A 197 20.89 3.57 46.10
N ALA A 198 21.29 2.30 45.96
CA ALA A 198 20.74 1.25 45.11
C ALA A 198 19.26 1.42 44.71
N GLN A 199 19.01 2.04 43.56
CA GLN A 199 17.66 2.21 43.02
C GLN A 199 17.20 0.91 42.35
N ARG A 200 16.14 0.32 42.93
CA ARG A 200 15.18 -0.56 42.24
C ARG A 200 14.79 0.10 40.92
N ASN A 201 14.98 -0.61 39.80
CA ASN A 201 14.64 -0.13 38.47
C ASN A 201 13.12 -0.25 38.23
N PRO A 202 12.34 0.85 38.20
CA PRO A 202 10.88 0.81 38.02
C PRO A 202 10.47 0.27 36.66
N GLU A 203 11.29 0.48 35.63
CA GLU A 203 11.07 -0.02 34.27
C GLU A 203 11.06 -1.55 34.23
N ARG A 204 11.91 -2.22 35.03
CA ARG A 204 11.97 -3.70 35.08
C ARG A 204 10.74 -4.32 35.72
N ALA A 205 10.17 -3.66 36.73
CA ALA A 205 8.93 -4.12 37.35
C ALA A 205 7.73 -3.96 36.40
N ALA A 206 7.74 -2.91 35.57
CA ALA A 206 6.75 -2.69 34.53
C ALA A 206 6.86 -3.71 33.38
N GLU A 207 8.08 -4.01 32.90
CA GLU A 207 8.33 -5.07 31.90
C GLU A 207 7.95 -6.46 32.41
N ALA A 208 8.29 -6.79 33.66
CA ALA A 208 7.93 -8.06 34.29
C ALA A 208 6.39 -8.23 34.39
N LYS A 209 5.67 -7.17 34.77
CA LYS A 209 4.20 -7.16 34.75
C LYS A 209 3.63 -7.28 33.35
N HIS A 210 4.23 -6.63 32.35
CA HIS A 210 3.78 -6.68 30.97
C HIS A 210 3.92 -8.09 30.36
N ILE A 211 5.06 -8.75 30.57
CA ILE A 211 5.31 -10.12 30.10
C ILE A 211 4.34 -11.11 30.76
N SER A 212 4.07 -10.96 32.06
CA SER A 212 3.09 -11.80 32.76
C SER A 212 1.67 -11.58 32.20
N ALA A 213 1.27 -10.33 31.96
CA ALA A 213 -0.03 -10.02 31.39
C ALA A 213 -0.21 -10.57 29.96
N MET A 214 0.83 -10.49 29.11
CA MET A 214 0.81 -11.10 27.77
C MET A 214 0.68 -12.62 27.84
N PHE A 215 1.35 -13.27 28.80
CA PHE A 215 1.23 -14.71 29.01
C PHE A 215 -0.17 -15.09 29.47
N ASP A 216 -0.80 -14.32 30.35
CA ASP A 216 -2.16 -14.59 30.82
C ASP A 216 -3.18 -14.51 29.68
N VAL A 217 -3.05 -13.53 28.79
CA VAL A 217 -3.87 -13.41 27.57
C VAL A 217 -3.65 -14.61 26.65
N LEU A 218 -2.39 -15.01 26.42
CA LEU A 218 -2.06 -16.20 25.62
C LEU A 218 -2.67 -17.47 26.24
N ASN A 219 -2.63 -17.60 27.56
CA ASN A 219 -3.16 -18.75 28.28
C ASN A 219 -4.68 -18.81 28.26
N GLN A 220 -5.37 -17.67 28.39
CA GLN A 220 -6.81 -17.60 28.20
C GLN A 220 -7.23 -18.01 26.79
N GLN A 221 -6.52 -17.52 25.76
CA GLN A 221 -6.82 -17.89 24.38
C GLN A 221 -6.55 -19.39 24.14
N PHE A 222 -5.47 -19.92 24.70
CA PHE A 222 -5.18 -21.35 24.63
C PHE A 222 -6.30 -22.16 25.27
N GLU A 223 -6.68 -21.90 26.51
CA GLU A 223 -7.73 -22.66 27.21
C GLU A 223 -9.10 -22.55 26.50
N LYS A 224 -9.39 -21.43 25.85
CA LYS A 224 -10.58 -21.25 25.03
C LYS A 224 -10.60 -22.14 23.79
N GLU A 225 -9.46 -22.27 23.09
CA GLU A 225 -9.36 -23.05 21.85
C GLU A 225 -9.04 -24.53 22.09
N LYS A 226 -8.47 -24.86 23.25
CA LYS A 226 -8.05 -26.20 23.69
C LYS A 226 -9.07 -27.32 23.42
N PRO A 227 -10.40 -27.13 23.61
CA PRO A 227 -11.38 -28.18 23.33
C PRO A 227 -11.55 -28.52 21.84
N SER A 228 -11.12 -27.62 20.94
CA SER A 228 -11.25 -27.76 19.49
C SER A 228 -9.98 -28.30 18.81
N LEU A 229 -8.92 -28.57 19.59
CA LEU A 229 -7.65 -29.09 19.11
C LEU A 229 -7.66 -30.63 19.08
N ASP A 230 -6.91 -31.21 18.14
CA ASP A 230 -6.59 -32.65 18.16
C ASP A 230 -5.87 -33.04 19.48
N PRO A 231 -6.13 -34.24 20.05
CA PRO A 231 -5.55 -34.67 21.33
C PRO A 231 -4.01 -34.60 21.40
N THR A 232 -3.33 -34.90 20.29
CA THR A 232 -1.86 -34.86 20.22
C THR A 232 -1.36 -33.43 20.34
N ARG A 233 -2.04 -32.51 19.65
CA ARG A 233 -1.73 -31.08 19.67
C ARG A 233 -2.09 -30.45 21.01
N GLN A 234 -3.20 -30.87 21.61
CA GLN A 234 -3.63 -30.43 22.93
C GLN A 234 -2.56 -30.78 23.98
N ALA A 235 -2.03 -32.02 23.96
CA ALA A 235 -0.96 -32.45 24.84
C ALA A 235 0.34 -31.65 24.62
N GLY A 236 0.73 -31.45 23.35
CA GLY A 236 1.91 -30.68 22.98
C GLY A 236 1.85 -29.21 23.42
N LEU A 237 0.77 -28.49 23.10
CA LEU A 237 0.59 -27.10 23.53
C LEU A 237 0.45 -26.97 25.06
N SER A 238 -0.21 -27.93 25.73
CA SER A 238 -0.33 -27.88 27.20
C SER A 238 1.04 -27.99 27.87
N SER A 239 1.88 -28.92 27.41
CA SER A 239 3.28 -29.06 27.86
C SER A 239 4.10 -27.79 27.60
N LEU A 240 3.90 -27.18 26.43
CA LEU A 240 4.54 -25.93 26.07
C LEU A 240 4.12 -24.77 26.97
N MET A 241 2.82 -24.58 27.19
CA MET A 241 2.29 -23.53 28.05
C MET A 241 2.81 -23.66 29.47
N GLN A 242 2.95 -24.89 29.98
CA GLN A 242 3.55 -25.17 31.29
C GLN A 242 5.04 -24.80 31.35
N ARG A 243 5.82 -25.12 30.30
CA ARG A 243 7.24 -24.73 30.21
C ARG A 243 7.41 -23.21 30.08
N LEU A 244 6.57 -22.56 29.28
CA LEU A 244 6.57 -21.11 29.08
C LEU A 244 6.20 -20.38 30.39
N GLN A 245 5.20 -20.90 31.13
CA GLN A 245 4.84 -20.42 32.47
C GLN A 245 6.03 -20.50 33.44
N GLY A 246 6.80 -21.59 33.40
CA GLY A 246 8.01 -21.75 34.21
C GLY A 246 9.09 -20.70 33.88
N VAL A 247 9.26 -20.37 32.61
CA VAL A 247 10.20 -19.32 32.18
C VAL A 247 9.71 -17.93 32.59
N VAL A 248 8.44 -17.60 32.34
CA VAL A 248 7.82 -16.32 32.72
C VAL A 248 7.91 -16.12 34.24
N GLY A 249 7.55 -17.14 35.03
CA GLY A 249 7.67 -17.13 36.49
C GLY A 249 9.10 -16.97 37.01
N SER A 250 10.10 -17.46 36.27
CA SER A 250 11.52 -17.27 36.62
C SER A 250 12.12 -15.95 36.15
N THR A 251 11.41 -15.18 35.30
CA THR A 251 11.87 -13.89 34.77
C THR A 251 11.29 -12.72 35.56
N THR A 252 10.22 -12.97 36.32
CA THR A 252 9.52 -11.99 37.17
C THR A 252 10.02 -11.96 38.62
N SER A 253 11.00 -12.79 38.99
CA SER A 253 11.62 -12.79 40.32
C SER A 253 12.63 -11.64 40.47
N GLU A 254 12.49 -10.83 41.54
CA GLU A 254 13.43 -9.74 41.85
C GLU A 254 14.85 -10.32 42.12
N GLY A 255 15.88 -9.74 41.47
CA GLY A 255 17.30 -10.02 41.78
C GLY A 255 18.02 -11.06 40.91
N LEU A 256 17.54 -11.36 39.69
CA LEU A 256 18.20 -12.30 38.77
C LEU A 256 19.63 -11.86 38.40
N SER A 257 20.60 -12.78 38.51
CA SER A 257 21.96 -12.57 38.02
C SER A 257 21.99 -12.50 36.48
N LEU A 258 22.99 -11.84 35.90
CA LEU A 258 23.20 -11.78 34.44
C LEU A 258 23.24 -13.20 33.83
N GLU A 259 23.82 -14.15 34.55
CA GLU A 259 23.89 -15.56 34.18
C GLU A 259 22.50 -16.22 34.12
N ALA A 260 21.63 -15.93 35.10
CA ALA A 260 20.25 -16.40 35.11
C ALA A 260 19.42 -15.76 33.98
N MET A 261 19.68 -14.49 33.63
CA MET A 261 19.04 -13.81 32.50
C MET A 261 19.45 -14.43 31.16
N MET A 262 20.74 -14.70 30.97
CA MET A 262 21.25 -15.39 29.78
C MET A 262 20.70 -16.82 29.67
N ALA A 263 20.60 -17.53 30.80
CA ALA A 263 19.98 -18.86 30.85
C ALA A 263 18.49 -18.83 30.48
N ASN A 264 17.72 -17.86 30.97
CA ASN A 264 16.30 -17.70 30.63
C ASN A 264 16.12 -17.33 29.15
N ARG A 265 16.95 -16.44 28.61
CA ARG A 265 16.96 -16.14 27.17
C ARG A 265 17.29 -17.38 26.34
N GLY A 266 18.28 -18.16 26.76
CA GLY A 266 18.61 -19.45 26.14
C GLY A 266 17.45 -20.45 26.15
N LYS A 267 16.66 -20.50 27.24
CA LYS A 267 15.43 -21.33 27.33
C LYS A 267 14.33 -20.84 26.38
N ILE A 268 14.13 -19.52 26.26
CA ILE A 268 13.16 -18.93 25.31
C ILE A 268 13.60 -19.24 23.86
N ASP A 269 14.88 -19.08 23.55
CA ASP A 269 15.41 -19.36 22.22
C ASP A 269 15.35 -20.85 21.86
N ALA A 270 15.52 -21.73 22.85
CA ALA A 270 15.31 -23.17 22.69
C ALA A 270 13.83 -23.51 22.45
N LEU A 271 12.91 -22.93 23.22
CA LEU A 271 11.46 -23.08 23.01
C LEU A 271 11.03 -22.55 21.63
N LYS A 272 11.56 -21.40 21.20
CA LYS A 272 11.31 -20.85 19.85
C LYS A 272 11.80 -21.81 18.76
N ARG A 273 13.02 -22.36 18.89
CA ARG A 273 13.57 -23.33 17.93
C ARG A 273 12.76 -24.63 17.87
N GLU A 274 12.23 -25.09 18.99
CA GLU A 274 11.36 -26.27 19.08
C GLU A 274 9.98 -26.01 18.46
N LEU A 275 9.43 -24.80 18.62
CA LEU A 275 8.13 -24.38 18.11
C LEU A 275 8.12 -24.04 16.62
N SER A 276 9.20 -23.49 16.08
CA SER A 276 9.23 -23.01 14.69
C SER A 276 8.80 -24.07 13.67
N PRO A 277 9.23 -25.34 13.74
CA PRO A 277 8.75 -26.40 12.83
C PRO A 277 7.26 -26.70 12.99
N GLN A 278 6.73 -26.68 14.21
CA GLN A 278 5.32 -26.97 14.50
C GLN A 278 4.40 -25.81 14.11
N ALA A 279 4.88 -24.56 14.23
CA ALA A 279 4.17 -23.37 13.78
C ALA A 279 4.07 -23.31 12.24
N ARG A 280 5.05 -23.87 11.52
CA ARG A 280 5.03 -24.01 10.06
C ARG A 280 4.07 -25.08 9.55
N ASN A 281 3.80 -26.11 10.35
CA ASN A 281 2.84 -27.16 10.01
C ASN A 281 1.78 -27.32 11.12
N PRO A 282 0.91 -26.31 11.32
CA PRO A 282 -0.12 -26.38 12.34
C PRO A 282 -1.16 -27.44 11.96
N SER A 283 -1.69 -28.17 12.94
CA SER A 283 -2.93 -28.93 12.73
C SER A 283 -4.04 -27.93 12.37
N LEU A 284 -4.72 -28.12 11.25
CA LEU A 284 -5.79 -27.24 10.80
C LEU A 284 -7.09 -28.03 10.71
N LYS A 285 -8.21 -27.31 10.80
CA LYS A 285 -9.53 -27.93 10.66
C LYS A 285 -9.69 -28.48 9.24
N GLY A 286 -10.24 -29.69 9.11
CA GLY A 286 -10.50 -30.35 7.82
C GLY A 286 -9.63 -31.60 7.60
N PRO A 287 -9.83 -32.29 6.45
CA PRO A 287 -9.08 -33.52 6.13
C PRO A 287 -7.58 -33.25 5.91
N GLY A 288 -7.19 -31.99 5.71
CA GLY A 288 -5.86 -31.65 5.23
C GLY A 288 -5.70 -31.98 3.75
N ALA A 289 -4.58 -31.57 3.17
CA ALA A 289 -4.21 -31.92 1.81
C ALA A 289 -3.01 -32.86 1.84
N ALA A 290 -2.97 -33.84 0.93
CA ALA A 290 -1.85 -34.79 0.86
C ALA A 290 -0.53 -34.05 0.60
N GLN A 291 0.55 -34.50 1.23
CA GLN A 291 1.87 -33.89 1.04
C GLN A 291 2.28 -33.99 -0.44
N GLY A 292 2.65 -32.87 -1.04
CA GLY A 292 2.97 -32.79 -2.47
C GLY A 292 1.75 -32.75 -3.39
N SER A 293 0.51 -32.75 -2.87
CA SER A 293 -0.67 -32.39 -3.67
C SER A 293 -0.68 -30.89 -3.97
N ARG A 294 -1.57 -30.46 -4.87
CA ARG A 294 -1.75 -29.03 -5.17
C ARG A 294 -2.21 -28.26 -3.91
N GLY A 295 -3.20 -28.78 -3.19
CA GLY A 295 -3.67 -28.18 -1.94
C GLY A 295 -2.56 -28.14 -0.87
N GLY A 296 -1.74 -29.20 -0.79
CA GLY A 296 -0.61 -29.26 0.14
C GLY A 296 0.46 -28.22 -0.17
N ARG A 297 0.81 -28.02 -1.45
CA ARG A 297 1.75 -26.98 -1.89
C ARG A 297 1.24 -25.57 -1.61
N LEU A 298 -0.02 -25.30 -1.97
CA LEU A 298 -0.65 -24.00 -1.70
C LEU A 298 -0.66 -23.70 -0.19
N LEU A 299 -1.06 -24.68 0.62
CA LEU A 299 -1.09 -24.54 2.07
C LEU A 299 0.29 -24.22 2.63
N ALA A 300 1.33 -24.97 2.21
CA ALA A 300 2.71 -24.72 2.64
C ALA A 300 3.18 -23.31 2.27
N ALA A 301 2.90 -22.87 1.04
CA ALA A 301 3.28 -21.53 0.58
C ALA A 301 2.59 -20.41 1.38
N LEU A 302 1.29 -20.55 1.64
CA LEU A 302 0.53 -19.60 2.47
C LEU A 302 1.01 -19.58 3.93
N GLN A 303 1.45 -20.71 4.48
CA GLN A 303 2.03 -20.75 5.81
C GLN A 303 3.38 -20.00 5.87
N GLU A 304 4.22 -20.13 4.85
CA GLU A 304 5.47 -19.36 4.79
C GLU A 304 5.20 -17.85 4.75
N LEU A 305 4.21 -17.40 3.96
CA LEU A 305 3.78 -16.00 3.96
C LEU A 305 3.23 -15.56 5.32
N LYS A 306 2.44 -16.40 5.98
CA LYS A 306 1.89 -16.14 7.32
C LYS A 306 3.00 -15.99 8.37
N MET A 307 3.98 -16.88 8.34
CA MET A 307 5.13 -16.83 9.25
C MET A 307 5.98 -15.59 9.01
N PHE A 308 6.17 -15.20 7.75
CA PHE A 308 6.85 -13.96 7.40
C PHE A 308 6.16 -12.73 8.00
N VAL A 309 4.85 -12.54 7.77
CA VAL A 309 4.15 -11.35 8.31
C VAL A 309 4.08 -11.37 9.83
N GLY A 310 3.92 -12.55 10.45
CA GLY A 310 3.94 -12.68 11.91
C GLY A 310 5.29 -12.27 12.50
N ALA A 311 6.40 -12.72 11.90
CA ALA A 311 7.74 -12.34 12.33
C ALA A 311 8.01 -10.85 12.11
N ALA A 312 7.63 -10.31 10.94
CA ALA A 312 7.84 -8.91 10.61
C ALA A 312 7.01 -7.96 11.49
N GLY A 313 5.78 -8.35 11.86
CA GLY A 313 4.95 -7.60 12.80
C GLY A 313 5.56 -7.55 14.20
N MET A 314 6.13 -8.66 14.67
CA MET A 314 6.74 -8.76 16.00
C MET A 314 8.19 -8.26 16.08
N ALA A 315 8.74 -7.73 14.99
CA ALA A 315 10.11 -7.22 14.97
C ALA A 315 10.23 -5.98 15.89
N PRO A 316 11.35 -5.81 16.63
CA PRO A 316 11.53 -4.67 17.56
C PRO A 316 11.38 -3.29 16.90
N GLU A 317 11.76 -3.17 15.63
CA GLU A 317 11.67 -1.97 14.81
C GLU A 317 10.30 -1.74 14.17
N SER A 318 9.30 -2.56 14.50
CA SER A 318 7.95 -2.47 13.96
C SER A 318 7.14 -1.39 14.69
N SER A 319 6.72 -0.37 13.95
CA SER A 319 5.82 0.67 14.45
C SER A 319 4.43 0.12 14.81
N ALA A 320 3.56 0.96 15.37
CA ALA A 320 2.17 0.56 15.64
C ALA A 320 1.42 0.19 14.35
N GLU A 321 1.57 0.99 13.30
CA GLU A 321 0.90 0.77 12.01
C GLU A 321 1.49 -0.43 11.25
N MET A 322 2.81 -0.64 11.34
CA MET A 322 3.43 -1.85 10.80
C MET A 322 2.93 -3.11 11.50
N ARG A 323 2.73 -3.05 12.84
CA ARG A 323 2.16 -4.14 13.63
C ARG A 323 0.71 -4.41 13.23
N GLU A 324 -0.11 -3.38 13.14
CA GLU A 324 -1.52 -3.50 12.78
C GLU A 324 -1.68 -4.11 11.37
N ALA A 325 -0.97 -3.57 10.37
CA ALA A 325 -1.00 -4.09 9.02
C ALA A 325 -0.51 -5.55 8.95
N ALA A 326 0.54 -5.92 9.70
CA ALA A 326 1.01 -7.29 9.79
C ALA A 326 -0.02 -8.22 10.45
N MET A 327 -0.71 -7.76 11.51
CA MET A 327 -1.72 -8.55 12.20
C MET A 327 -2.97 -8.77 11.34
N ASP A 328 -3.41 -7.78 10.56
CA ASP A 328 -4.49 -7.97 9.58
C ASP A 328 -4.14 -9.05 8.55
N LEU A 329 -2.96 -8.93 7.91
CA LEU A 329 -2.46 -9.92 6.95
C LEU A 329 -2.33 -11.31 7.59
N PHE A 330 -1.79 -11.39 8.80
CA PHE A 330 -1.65 -12.64 9.54
C PHE A 330 -3.01 -13.31 9.81
N ALA A 331 -4.01 -12.54 10.21
CA ALA A 331 -5.37 -13.04 10.48
C ALA A 331 -6.06 -13.53 9.21
N ARG A 332 -5.94 -12.77 8.10
CA ARG A 332 -6.49 -13.14 6.78
C ARG A 332 -5.82 -14.42 6.24
N LEU A 333 -4.50 -14.52 6.33
CA LEU A 333 -3.75 -15.74 5.99
C LEU A 333 -4.15 -16.92 6.89
N GLY A 334 -4.40 -16.68 8.17
CA GLY A 334 -4.90 -17.70 9.11
C GLY A 334 -6.27 -18.28 8.70
N ARG A 335 -7.21 -17.42 8.28
CA ARG A 335 -8.51 -17.87 7.75
C ARG A 335 -8.34 -18.64 6.43
N LEU A 336 -7.56 -18.10 5.51
CA LEU A 336 -7.34 -18.71 4.20
C LEU A 336 -6.67 -20.08 4.31
N THR A 337 -5.62 -20.23 5.12
CA THR A 337 -4.96 -21.53 5.36
C THR A 337 -5.92 -22.56 5.94
N THR A 338 -6.85 -22.13 6.80
CA THR A 338 -7.92 -23.00 7.32
C THR A 338 -8.87 -23.44 6.21
N TRP A 339 -9.31 -22.53 5.33
CA TRP A 339 -10.18 -22.88 4.20
C TRP A 339 -9.51 -23.79 3.18
N VAL A 340 -8.23 -23.56 2.87
CA VAL A 340 -7.43 -24.46 2.00
C VAL A 340 -7.31 -25.84 2.63
N SER A 341 -7.06 -25.93 3.94
CA SER A 341 -7.03 -27.22 4.65
C SER A 341 -8.38 -27.95 4.67
N GLN A 342 -9.49 -27.21 4.69
CA GLN A 342 -10.85 -27.78 4.61
C GLN A 342 -11.18 -28.28 3.20
N ALA A 343 -10.72 -27.58 2.16
CA ALA A 343 -10.88 -27.99 0.79
C ALA A 343 -10.13 -29.29 0.47
N GLY A 344 -9.01 -29.56 1.16
CA GLY A 344 -8.20 -30.76 0.95
C GLY A 344 -7.68 -30.83 -0.49
N ASP A 345 -8.12 -31.84 -1.24
CA ASP A 345 -7.78 -32.04 -2.65
C ASP A 345 -8.94 -31.69 -3.62
N ASP A 346 -10.01 -31.03 -3.16
CA ASP A 346 -11.07 -30.51 -4.02
C ASP A 346 -10.54 -29.39 -4.92
N THR A 347 -10.29 -29.74 -6.18
CA THR A 347 -9.67 -28.85 -7.16
C THR A 347 -10.53 -27.63 -7.46
N ALA A 348 -11.86 -27.76 -7.52
CA ALA A 348 -12.75 -26.64 -7.85
C ALA A 348 -12.80 -25.60 -6.73
N THR A 349 -12.84 -26.05 -5.47
CA THR A 349 -12.78 -25.16 -4.32
C THR A 349 -11.42 -24.49 -4.19
N LEU A 350 -10.32 -25.23 -4.42
CA LEU A 350 -8.97 -24.67 -4.44
C LEU A 350 -8.79 -23.61 -5.55
N ASP A 351 -9.29 -23.87 -6.75
CA ASP A 351 -9.26 -22.91 -7.87
C ASP A 351 -9.93 -21.59 -7.51
N LYS A 352 -11.09 -21.67 -6.86
CA LYS A 352 -11.82 -20.50 -6.40
C LYS A 352 -11.07 -19.75 -5.31
N LEU A 353 -10.55 -20.45 -4.30
CA LEU A 353 -9.77 -19.82 -3.22
C LEU A 353 -8.50 -19.14 -3.74
N GLU A 354 -7.80 -19.74 -4.70
CA GLU A 354 -6.62 -19.13 -5.31
C GLU A 354 -6.97 -17.85 -6.08
N ARG A 355 -7.97 -17.94 -6.96
CA ARG A 355 -8.39 -16.87 -7.86
C ARG A 355 -8.97 -15.66 -7.13
N ASP A 356 -9.82 -15.91 -6.14
CA ASP A 356 -10.60 -14.86 -5.48
C ASP A 356 -9.84 -14.24 -4.30
N GLN A 357 -8.87 -14.95 -3.71
CA GLN A 357 -8.26 -14.51 -2.44
C GLN A 357 -6.75 -14.75 -2.35
N ALA A 358 -6.25 -15.96 -2.59
CA ALA A 358 -4.87 -16.31 -2.22
C ALA A 358 -3.82 -15.49 -2.98
N ARG A 359 -4.02 -15.28 -4.29
CA ARG A 359 -3.09 -14.53 -5.13
C ARG A 359 -3.04 -13.05 -4.76
N ALA A 360 -4.19 -12.44 -4.50
CA ALA A 360 -4.29 -11.05 -4.07
C ALA A 360 -3.64 -10.85 -2.70
N LEU A 361 -3.91 -11.76 -1.76
CA LEU A 361 -3.30 -11.71 -0.44
C LEU A 361 -1.78 -11.91 -0.50
N ALA A 362 -1.27 -12.78 -1.37
CA ALA A 362 0.17 -12.92 -1.58
C ALA A 362 0.82 -11.65 -2.14
N HIS A 363 0.12 -10.95 -3.05
CA HIS A 363 0.55 -9.64 -3.55
C HIS A 363 0.59 -8.59 -2.43
N GLU A 364 -0.41 -8.52 -1.57
CA GLU A 364 -0.41 -7.62 -0.41
C GLU A 364 0.76 -7.90 0.55
N VAL A 365 1.08 -9.17 0.79
CA VAL A 365 2.26 -9.54 1.60
C VAL A 365 3.55 -9.08 0.94
N ARG A 366 3.68 -9.12 -0.40
CA ARG A 366 4.84 -8.55 -1.12
C ARG A 366 4.94 -7.04 -0.94
N LEU A 367 3.82 -6.32 -1.08
CA LEU A 367 3.80 -4.87 -0.84
C LEU A 367 4.22 -4.54 0.60
N TYR A 368 3.75 -5.33 1.57
CA TYR A 368 4.20 -5.20 2.95
C TYR A 368 5.70 -5.52 3.09
N ALA A 369 6.21 -6.56 2.42
CA ALA A 369 7.62 -6.93 2.49
C ALA A 369 8.55 -5.81 1.96
N ALA A 370 8.14 -5.14 0.88
CA ALA A 370 8.87 -4.04 0.27
C ALA A 370 8.56 -2.65 0.87
N ARG A 371 7.69 -2.54 1.88
CA ARG A 371 7.12 -1.28 2.42
C ARG A 371 8.09 -0.13 2.67
N ARG A 372 9.37 -0.42 2.90
CA ARG A 372 10.44 0.57 3.16
C ARG A 372 11.04 1.19 1.90
N HIS A 373 10.62 0.76 0.71
CA HIS A 373 11.18 1.16 -0.59
C HIS A 373 10.23 1.99 -1.48
N PRO A 374 9.40 2.92 -0.96
CA PRO A 374 8.59 3.76 -1.84
C PRO A 374 9.48 4.76 -2.58
N LEU A 375 9.20 4.98 -3.87
CA LEU A 375 9.91 5.92 -4.72
C LEU A 375 8.92 6.68 -5.62
N LEU A 376 9.21 7.96 -5.86
CA LEU A 376 8.49 8.81 -6.82
C LEU A 376 9.33 8.90 -8.10
N ALA A 377 8.92 8.25 -9.18
CA ALA A 377 9.63 8.24 -10.47
C ALA A 377 8.93 9.15 -11.49
N GLN A 378 9.59 9.42 -12.62
CA GLN A 378 8.95 10.03 -13.79
C GLN A 378 9.10 9.16 -15.05
N PRO A 379 8.46 7.98 -15.12
CA PRO A 379 8.66 7.04 -16.22
C PRO A 379 8.48 7.72 -17.59
N VAL A 380 9.24 7.27 -18.60
CA VAL A 380 9.15 7.83 -19.96
C VAL A 380 7.83 7.55 -20.68
N TRP A 381 6.95 6.75 -20.06
CA TRP A 381 5.62 6.39 -20.53
C TRP A 381 4.55 7.17 -19.77
N PRO A 382 3.38 7.40 -20.39
CA PRO A 382 2.26 8.03 -19.69
C PRO A 382 1.82 7.19 -18.48
N ARG A 383 1.45 7.89 -17.41
CA ARG A 383 0.90 7.30 -16.19
C ARG A 383 -0.28 6.38 -16.53
N GLY A 384 -0.25 5.17 -16.01
CA GLY A 384 -1.38 4.24 -16.08
C GLY A 384 -2.26 4.33 -14.83
N GLU A 385 -3.57 4.11 -14.98
CA GLU A 385 -4.46 3.75 -13.85
C GLU A 385 -4.37 2.24 -13.55
N ALA A 386 -3.21 1.64 -13.77
CA ALA A 386 -3.04 0.20 -13.74
C ALA A 386 -3.04 -0.31 -12.29
N THR A 387 -4.17 -0.83 -11.83
CA THR A 387 -4.23 -1.68 -10.64
C THR A 387 -3.70 -3.07 -10.99
N THR A 388 -2.84 -3.64 -10.14
CA THR A 388 -2.36 -5.01 -10.33
C THR A 388 -3.51 -6.01 -10.23
N ASP A 389 -3.71 -6.80 -11.28
CA ASP A 389 -4.61 -7.94 -11.30
C ASP A 389 -3.86 -9.18 -10.80
N ALA A 390 -4.30 -9.71 -9.66
CA ALA A 390 -3.71 -10.87 -9.00
C ALA A 390 -3.65 -12.14 -9.89
N ASN A 391 -4.50 -12.21 -10.92
CA ASN A 391 -4.60 -13.35 -11.84
C ASN A 391 -3.84 -13.15 -13.16
N ARG A 392 -3.25 -11.98 -13.38
CA ARG A 392 -2.56 -11.66 -14.63
C ARG A 392 -1.06 -11.97 -14.57
N ILE A 393 -0.57 -12.58 -15.64
CA ILE A 393 0.84 -12.94 -15.84
C ILE A 393 1.37 -12.19 -17.06
N PHE A 394 2.42 -11.41 -16.86
CA PHE A 394 3.20 -10.85 -17.95
C PHE A 394 4.17 -11.92 -18.48
N PHE A 395 4.40 -11.95 -19.79
CA PHE A 395 5.40 -12.80 -20.41
C PHE A 395 6.26 -12.01 -21.39
N SER A 396 7.57 -12.25 -21.35
CA SER A 396 8.54 -11.76 -22.32
C SER A 396 9.46 -12.90 -22.74
N GLY A 397 9.52 -13.18 -24.05
CA GLY A 397 10.26 -14.32 -24.60
C GLY A 397 9.73 -14.78 -25.96
N GLY A 398 10.22 -15.92 -26.43
CA GLY A 398 9.84 -16.48 -27.73
C GLY A 398 8.38 -16.92 -27.81
N LEU A 399 7.79 -16.82 -29.02
CA LEU A 399 6.38 -17.19 -29.27
C LEU A 399 6.09 -18.67 -28.93
N ARG A 400 7.07 -19.55 -29.11
CA ARG A 400 6.97 -20.96 -28.74
C ARG A 400 6.80 -21.12 -27.23
N MET A 401 7.66 -20.49 -26.43
CA MET A 401 7.59 -20.57 -24.97
C MET A 401 6.29 -19.94 -24.45
N ARG A 402 5.84 -18.83 -25.04
CA ARG A 402 4.53 -18.24 -24.71
C ARG A 402 3.38 -19.23 -24.85
N LYS A 403 3.38 -20.05 -25.91
CA LYS A 403 2.35 -21.08 -26.14
C LYS A 403 2.43 -22.20 -25.09
N GLU A 404 3.63 -22.61 -24.69
CA GLU A 404 3.80 -23.60 -23.63
C GLU A 404 3.33 -23.07 -22.28
N LEU A 405 3.65 -21.82 -21.96
CA LEU A 405 3.16 -21.15 -20.76
C LEU A 405 1.63 -21.01 -20.78
N ALA A 406 1.04 -20.61 -21.91
CA ALA A 406 -0.42 -20.54 -22.04
C ALA A 406 -1.08 -21.91 -21.82
N GLY A 407 -0.50 -22.97 -22.40
CA GLY A 407 -0.96 -24.33 -22.19
C GLY A 407 -0.81 -24.80 -20.74
N ALA A 408 0.25 -24.38 -20.04
CA ALA A 408 0.46 -24.68 -18.62
C ALA A 408 -0.57 -24.00 -17.70
N LEU A 409 -1.02 -22.80 -18.07
CA LEU A 409 -1.90 -21.96 -17.25
C LEU A 409 -3.40 -22.14 -17.55
N MET A 410 -3.76 -22.87 -18.62
CA MET A 410 -5.12 -22.95 -19.17
C MET A 410 -6.22 -23.26 -18.14
N PHE A 411 -5.94 -24.10 -17.14
CA PHE A 411 -6.92 -24.51 -16.11
C PHE A 411 -6.69 -23.86 -14.74
N SER A 412 -5.74 -22.92 -14.64
CA SER A 412 -5.38 -22.29 -13.37
C SER A 412 -6.21 -21.04 -13.07
N GLY A 413 -6.97 -20.53 -14.05
CA GLY A 413 -7.61 -19.21 -13.96
C GLY A 413 -6.60 -18.06 -13.90
N LEU A 414 -5.36 -18.29 -14.32
CA LEU A 414 -4.37 -17.25 -14.60
C LEU A 414 -4.47 -16.86 -16.07
N GLU A 415 -4.33 -15.57 -16.34
CA GLU A 415 -4.42 -15.00 -17.68
C GLU A 415 -3.06 -14.45 -18.10
N LEU A 416 -2.59 -14.89 -19.28
CA LEU A 416 -1.43 -14.25 -19.89
C LEU A 416 -1.84 -12.93 -20.52
N ALA A 417 -1.05 -11.89 -20.25
CA ALA A 417 -1.24 -10.58 -20.84
C ALA A 417 -1.27 -10.67 -22.39
N VAL A 418 -2.23 -9.95 -22.97
CA VAL A 418 -2.62 -10.04 -24.39
C VAL A 418 -1.74 -9.16 -25.26
N ASP A 419 -1.65 -9.46 -26.56
CA ASP A 419 -0.90 -8.58 -27.45
C ASP A 419 -1.50 -7.18 -27.53
N ALA A 420 -0.62 -6.19 -27.74
CA ALA A 420 -1.02 -4.80 -27.93
C ALA A 420 -2.08 -4.69 -29.04
N PRO A 421 -3.21 -3.99 -28.80
CA PRO A 421 -4.19 -3.72 -29.82
C PRO A 421 -3.57 -3.05 -31.05
N VAL A 422 -4.16 -3.29 -32.23
CA VAL A 422 -3.70 -2.64 -33.46
C VAL A 422 -3.73 -1.12 -33.29
N GLY A 423 -2.59 -0.47 -33.51
CA GLY A 423 -2.43 0.98 -33.38
C GLY A 423 -2.05 1.47 -31.98
N ALA A 424 -2.03 0.59 -30.96
CA ALA A 424 -1.51 0.95 -29.64
C ALA A 424 0.01 1.19 -29.70
N ASP A 425 0.49 2.12 -28.87
CA ASP A 425 1.93 2.29 -28.69
C ASP A 425 2.50 1.07 -27.96
N PHE A 426 3.41 0.35 -28.63
CA PHE A 426 3.98 -0.89 -28.10
C PHE A 426 4.63 -0.67 -26.72
N ALA A 427 5.49 0.35 -26.57
CA ALA A 427 6.23 0.57 -25.34
C ALA A 427 5.31 0.91 -24.16
N THR A 428 4.35 1.81 -24.38
CA THR A 428 3.33 2.18 -23.40
C THR A 428 2.46 0.99 -23.02
N HIS A 429 2.06 0.16 -23.99
CA HIS A 429 1.29 -1.04 -23.70
C HIS A 429 2.07 -2.01 -22.80
N ARG A 430 3.33 -2.33 -23.15
CA ARG A 430 4.18 -3.23 -22.36
C ARG A 430 4.42 -2.71 -20.95
N TRP A 431 4.59 -1.39 -20.78
CA TRP A 431 4.67 -0.73 -19.48
C TRP A 431 3.39 -0.98 -18.65
N GLN A 432 2.21 -0.69 -19.19
CA GLN A 432 0.93 -0.89 -18.50
C GLN A 432 0.64 -2.37 -18.18
N GLU A 433 1.04 -3.28 -19.07
CA GLU A 433 0.93 -4.71 -18.82
C GLU A 433 1.80 -5.16 -17.65
N LEU A 434 3.05 -4.69 -17.58
CA LEU A 434 3.95 -4.98 -16.46
C LEU A 434 3.39 -4.49 -15.13
N GLN A 435 2.82 -3.28 -15.10
CA GLN A 435 2.22 -2.70 -13.89
C GLN A 435 0.95 -3.44 -13.44
N SER A 436 0.12 -3.87 -14.40
CA SER A 436 -1.13 -4.58 -14.12
C SER A 436 -0.94 -6.08 -13.86
N SER A 437 0.26 -6.63 -14.04
CA SER A 437 0.52 -8.06 -13.86
C SER A 437 1.03 -8.39 -12.47
N ASN A 438 0.54 -9.48 -11.88
CA ASN A 438 0.97 -9.93 -10.56
C ASN A 438 2.37 -10.54 -10.57
N VAL A 439 2.68 -11.29 -11.64
CA VAL A 439 3.97 -11.93 -11.88
C VAL A 439 4.39 -11.70 -13.33
N ALA A 440 5.68 -11.47 -13.54
CA ALA A 440 6.30 -11.33 -14.86
C ALA A 440 7.27 -12.48 -15.12
N VAL A 441 7.03 -13.24 -16.19
CA VAL A 441 7.86 -14.37 -16.62
C VAL A 441 8.77 -13.93 -17.77
N PHE A 442 10.07 -14.12 -17.60
CA PHE A 442 11.09 -13.77 -18.60
C PHE A 442 11.84 -15.02 -19.05
N ASP A 443 11.75 -15.33 -20.35
CA ASP A 443 12.53 -16.41 -20.96
C ASP A 443 13.84 -15.86 -21.51
N LEU A 444 14.93 -16.18 -20.82
CA LEU A 444 16.27 -15.68 -21.11
C LEU A 444 17.02 -16.52 -22.16
N SER A 445 16.40 -17.60 -22.66
CA SER A 445 17.06 -18.63 -23.47
C SER A 445 17.66 -18.13 -24.79
N GLU A 446 17.08 -17.08 -25.38
CA GLU A 446 17.48 -16.56 -26.69
C GLU A 446 18.26 -15.23 -26.61
N ALA A 447 18.60 -14.75 -25.41
CA ALA A 447 19.34 -13.50 -25.20
C ALA A 447 18.71 -12.25 -25.91
N GLN A 448 17.40 -12.24 -26.14
CA GLN A 448 16.72 -11.17 -26.88
C GLN A 448 16.76 -9.84 -26.10
N ALA A 449 17.27 -8.79 -26.72
CA ALA A 449 17.44 -7.46 -26.10
C ALA A 449 16.16 -6.91 -25.45
N GLN A 450 15.00 -7.07 -26.11
CA GLN A 450 13.70 -6.67 -25.57
C GLN A 450 13.34 -7.35 -24.24
N VAL A 451 13.72 -8.62 -24.05
CA VAL A 451 13.43 -9.36 -22.81
C VAL A 451 14.19 -8.75 -21.63
N TYR A 452 15.46 -8.42 -21.84
CA TYR A 452 16.30 -7.83 -20.78
C TYR A 452 15.87 -6.39 -20.47
N TYR A 453 15.47 -5.63 -21.48
CA TYR A 453 14.87 -4.31 -21.28
C TYR A 453 13.61 -4.35 -20.41
N GLU A 454 12.67 -5.24 -20.74
CA GLU A 454 11.47 -5.42 -19.93
C GLU A 454 11.76 -5.97 -18.53
N LEU A 455 12.81 -6.79 -18.38
CA LEU A 455 13.28 -7.24 -17.07
C LEU A 455 13.80 -6.09 -16.21
N GLY A 456 14.56 -5.15 -16.79
CA GLY A 456 15.01 -3.94 -16.08
C GLY A 456 13.87 -3.07 -15.58
N ILE A 457 12.81 -2.94 -16.39
CA ILE A 457 11.57 -2.27 -15.99
C ILE A 457 10.92 -3.00 -14.80
N ALA A 458 10.73 -4.31 -14.90
CA ALA A 458 10.10 -5.12 -13.85
C ALA A 458 10.87 -5.06 -12.52
N LEU A 459 12.20 -5.14 -12.57
CA LEU A 459 13.07 -4.98 -11.39
C LEU A 459 12.91 -3.61 -10.73
N THR A 460 12.76 -2.57 -11.55
CA THR A 460 12.57 -1.19 -11.06
C THR A 460 11.24 -1.03 -10.34
N ILE A 461 10.14 -1.41 -10.98
CA ILE A 461 8.79 -1.20 -10.41
C ILE A 461 8.44 -2.22 -9.32
N GLY A 462 9.32 -3.20 -9.06
CA GLY A 462 9.14 -4.21 -8.02
C GLY A 462 8.17 -5.33 -8.38
N THR A 463 7.89 -5.55 -9.67
CA THR A 463 7.06 -6.68 -10.12
C THR A 463 7.73 -7.98 -9.71
N GLN A 464 6.94 -8.93 -9.22
CA GLN A 464 7.43 -10.26 -8.87
C GLN A 464 7.87 -10.99 -10.16
N ILE A 465 9.14 -11.38 -10.24
CA ILE A 465 9.69 -11.98 -11.48
C ILE A 465 9.83 -13.50 -11.38
N LEU A 466 9.66 -14.19 -12.49
CA LEU A 466 10.11 -15.57 -12.71
C LEU A 466 11.05 -15.56 -13.90
N LEU A 467 12.31 -15.92 -13.67
CA LEU A 467 13.31 -16.04 -14.72
C LEU A 467 13.42 -17.49 -15.12
N ILE A 468 13.26 -17.79 -16.41
CA ILE A 468 13.43 -19.13 -16.96
C ILE A 468 14.49 -19.13 -18.05
N ALA A 469 15.20 -20.24 -18.18
CA ALA A 469 16.12 -20.45 -19.30
C ALA A 469 16.29 -21.94 -19.60
N ALA A 470 16.61 -22.27 -20.84
CA ALA A 470 17.04 -23.63 -21.16
C ALA A 470 18.33 -23.99 -20.37
N ASP A 471 18.50 -25.28 -20.04
CA ASP A 471 19.61 -25.78 -19.22
C ASP A 471 20.99 -25.23 -19.66
N ASP A 472 21.26 -25.23 -20.96
CA ASP A 472 22.57 -24.88 -21.53
C ASP A 472 22.72 -23.39 -21.88
N THR A 473 21.73 -22.54 -21.54
CA THR A 473 21.81 -21.10 -21.83
C THR A 473 22.87 -20.42 -20.97
N GLU A 474 23.82 -19.72 -21.59
CA GLU A 474 24.68 -18.79 -20.88
C GLU A 474 23.87 -17.55 -20.48
N ILE A 475 23.77 -17.31 -19.17
CA ILE A 475 23.04 -16.16 -18.62
C ILE A 475 24.05 -15.06 -18.29
N PRO A 476 23.77 -13.79 -18.63
CA PRO A 476 24.62 -12.68 -18.23
C PRO A 476 24.84 -12.66 -16.71
N PHE A 477 26.08 -12.36 -16.32
CA PHE A 477 26.57 -12.55 -14.94
C PHE A 477 25.75 -11.81 -13.89
N ASP A 478 25.19 -10.65 -14.24
CA ASP A 478 24.35 -9.82 -13.36
C ASP A 478 23.07 -10.55 -12.92
N ILE A 479 22.50 -11.39 -13.78
CA ILE A 479 21.17 -12.01 -13.60
C ILE A 479 21.28 -13.49 -13.18
N ALA A 480 22.49 -14.03 -13.09
CA ALA A 480 22.74 -15.47 -12.96
C ALA A 480 22.09 -16.11 -11.71
N GLN A 481 21.76 -15.32 -10.68
CA GLN A 481 21.15 -15.80 -9.45
C GLN A 481 19.63 -15.95 -9.60
N ASN A 482 19.10 -17.15 -9.33
CA ASN A 482 17.66 -17.49 -9.31
C ASN A 482 16.97 -17.65 -10.68
N VAL A 483 17.69 -18.14 -11.69
CA VAL A 483 17.08 -18.57 -12.97
C VAL A 483 16.66 -20.04 -12.88
N SER A 484 15.36 -20.30 -13.08
CA SER A 484 14.80 -21.65 -13.14
C SER A 484 15.11 -22.28 -14.50
N ARG A 485 15.83 -23.40 -14.49
CA ARG A 485 16.31 -24.08 -15.70
C ARG A 485 15.31 -25.13 -16.18
N TYR A 486 15.10 -25.21 -17.50
CA TYR A 486 14.21 -26.19 -18.11
C TYR A 486 14.85 -26.97 -19.26
N ARG A 487 14.33 -28.17 -19.48
CA ARG A 487 14.54 -28.96 -20.70
C ARG A 487 13.27 -28.99 -21.53
N PRO A 488 13.37 -28.80 -22.86
CA PRO A 488 12.23 -29.04 -23.75
C PRO A 488 11.73 -30.48 -23.62
N GLY A 489 10.41 -30.68 -23.62
CA GLY A 489 9.81 -32.01 -23.56
C GLY A 489 8.44 -32.03 -22.87
N ASP A 490 7.90 -33.23 -22.67
CA ASP A 490 6.52 -33.45 -22.20
C ASP A 490 6.26 -32.93 -20.78
N THR A 491 7.31 -32.76 -19.97
CA THR A 491 7.21 -32.26 -18.59
C THR A 491 7.27 -30.74 -18.49
N LEU A 492 7.43 -30.01 -19.59
CA LEU A 492 7.62 -28.56 -19.57
C LEU A 492 6.40 -27.83 -19.01
N ARG A 493 5.18 -28.19 -19.40
CA ARG A 493 3.97 -27.50 -18.92
C ARG A 493 3.69 -27.73 -17.42
N PRO A 494 3.76 -28.96 -16.89
CA PRO A 494 3.69 -29.18 -15.44
C PRO A 494 4.76 -28.41 -14.67
N TRP A 495 5.98 -28.35 -15.20
CA TRP A 495 7.07 -27.58 -14.61
C TRP A 495 6.77 -26.08 -14.62
N LEU A 496 6.37 -25.50 -15.75
CA LEU A 496 5.99 -24.08 -15.87
C LEU A 496 4.87 -23.72 -14.88
N ALA A 497 3.84 -24.55 -14.76
CA ALA A 497 2.76 -24.32 -13.81
C ALA A 497 3.26 -24.29 -12.36
N ASN A 498 4.22 -25.16 -12.01
CA ASN A 498 4.84 -25.19 -10.69
C ASN A 498 5.72 -23.96 -10.42
N GLU A 499 6.52 -23.54 -11.40
CA GLU A 499 7.39 -22.36 -11.26
C GLU A 499 6.57 -21.08 -11.12
N VAL A 500 5.50 -20.93 -11.91
CA VAL A 500 4.57 -19.80 -11.79
C VAL A 500 3.90 -19.80 -10.42
N HIS A 501 3.43 -20.95 -9.94
CA HIS A 501 2.86 -21.08 -8.59
C HIS A 501 3.88 -20.65 -7.52
N THR A 502 5.12 -21.13 -7.63
CA THR A 502 6.21 -20.76 -6.70
C THR A 502 6.50 -19.27 -6.74
N ALA A 503 6.49 -18.65 -7.93
CA ALA A 503 6.68 -17.22 -8.08
C ALA A 503 5.53 -16.40 -7.46
N ILE A 504 4.28 -16.84 -7.64
CA ILE A 504 3.09 -16.17 -7.09
C ILE A 504 3.08 -16.14 -5.56
N TYR A 505 3.56 -17.19 -4.89
CA TYR A 505 3.55 -17.26 -3.43
C TYR A 505 4.94 -17.04 -2.80
N GLY A 506 5.96 -16.84 -3.62
CA GLY A 506 7.32 -16.53 -3.20
C GLY A 506 7.49 -15.07 -2.79
N LEU A 507 8.49 -14.82 -1.94
CA LEU A 507 8.95 -13.49 -1.55
C LEU A 507 10.39 -13.30 -2.01
N GLN A 508 10.58 -12.42 -2.99
CA GLN A 508 11.91 -11.99 -3.47
C GLN A 508 12.51 -10.88 -2.62
N VAL A 509 11.68 -10.05 -2.01
CA VAL A 509 12.07 -9.07 -0.99
C VAL A 509 11.56 -9.58 0.35
N ARG A 510 12.45 -9.72 1.35
CA ARG A 510 12.10 -10.24 2.69
C ARG A 510 12.31 -9.22 3.81
N GLY A 511 12.28 -7.93 3.46
CA GLY A 511 12.56 -6.82 4.36
C GLY A 511 14.06 -6.67 4.63
N GLY A 512 14.50 -5.42 4.74
CA GLY A 512 15.87 -5.03 5.05
C GLY A 512 15.90 -3.82 5.99
N LYS A 513 17.07 -3.53 6.55
CA LYS A 513 17.27 -2.32 7.37
C LYS A 513 17.22 -1.05 6.53
N GLU A 514 17.64 -1.17 5.27
CA GLU A 514 17.72 -0.06 4.34
C GLU A 514 16.33 0.44 3.91
N SER A 515 16.25 1.71 3.56
CA SER A 515 14.99 2.39 3.31
C SER A 515 15.17 3.61 2.43
N SER A 516 14.18 3.89 1.58
CA SER A 516 14.12 5.08 0.73
C SER A 516 13.26 6.20 1.29
N LEU A 517 12.69 6.08 2.50
CA LEU A 517 11.75 7.06 3.04
C LEU A 517 12.37 8.47 3.11
N ALA A 518 13.57 8.58 3.71
CA ALA A 518 14.26 9.87 3.82
C ALA A 518 14.63 10.45 2.45
N ALA A 519 15.20 9.64 1.55
CA ALA A 519 15.57 10.08 0.22
C ALA A 519 14.35 10.54 -0.60
N THR A 520 13.23 9.83 -0.47
CA THR A 520 11.95 10.15 -1.13
C THR A 520 11.32 11.41 -0.54
N LEU A 521 11.43 11.63 0.78
CA LEU A 521 10.99 12.87 1.41
C LEU A 521 11.77 14.07 0.89
N ASP A 522 13.10 13.96 0.82
CA ASP A 522 13.96 15.04 0.32
C ASP A 522 13.66 15.36 -1.15
N TYR A 523 13.42 14.33 -1.97
CA TYR A 523 13.01 14.54 -3.35
C TYR A 523 11.62 15.18 -3.45
N ALA A 524 10.63 14.72 -2.69
CA ALA A 524 9.30 15.32 -2.66
C ALA A 524 9.36 16.81 -2.24
N GLN A 525 10.24 17.17 -1.31
CA GLN A 525 10.48 18.57 -0.95
C GLN A 525 11.03 19.40 -2.12
N ARG A 526 11.97 18.84 -2.90
CA ARG A 526 12.48 19.50 -4.11
C ARG A 526 11.39 19.68 -5.15
N VAL A 527 10.57 18.64 -5.39
CA VAL A 527 9.43 18.71 -6.32
C VAL A 527 8.46 19.80 -5.89
N ALA A 528 8.05 19.84 -4.61
CA ALA A 528 7.15 20.88 -4.11
C ALA A 528 7.73 22.30 -4.20
N THR A 529 9.06 22.46 -4.08
CA THR A 529 9.72 23.76 -4.26
C THR A 529 9.61 24.24 -5.72
N GLY A 530 9.52 23.32 -6.67
CA GLY A 530 9.27 23.61 -8.09
C GLY A 530 7.82 23.98 -8.42
N GLU A 531 6.88 23.78 -7.49
CA GLU A 531 5.44 23.98 -7.66
C GLU A 531 4.89 24.95 -6.58
N PRO A 532 5.38 26.21 -6.52
CA PRO A 532 5.11 27.13 -5.41
C PRO A 532 3.64 27.53 -5.27
N ASP A 533 2.85 27.41 -6.34
CA ASP A 533 1.43 27.79 -6.37
C ASP A 533 0.50 26.68 -5.86
N ASN A 534 1.04 25.53 -5.43
CA ASN A 534 0.27 24.39 -4.93
C ASN A 534 0.41 24.22 -3.40
N PRO A 535 -0.40 24.91 -2.58
CA PRO A 535 -0.28 24.86 -1.12
C PRO A 535 -0.60 23.47 -0.52
N LEU A 536 -1.29 22.60 -1.28
CA LEU A 536 -1.62 21.24 -0.83
C LEU A 536 -0.37 20.37 -0.70
N LEU A 537 0.67 20.63 -1.51
CA LEU A 537 1.95 19.93 -1.41
C LEU A 537 2.64 20.21 -0.07
N ALA A 538 2.57 21.44 0.44
CA ALA A 538 3.14 21.80 1.74
C ALA A 538 2.44 21.06 2.90
N VAL A 539 1.11 20.91 2.80
CA VAL A 539 0.31 20.12 3.76
C VAL A 539 0.72 18.66 3.72
N ALA A 540 0.77 18.06 2.53
CA ALA A 540 1.17 16.66 2.38
C ALA A 540 2.61 16.41 2.88
N LEU A 541 3.55 17.32 2.62
CA LEU A 541 4.92 17.23 3.16
C LEU A 541 4.96 17.30 4.68
N LYS A 542 4.09 18.09 5.32
CA LYS A 542 3.99 18.11 6.79
C LYS A 542 3.54 16.75 7.33
N VAL A 543 2.58 16.11 6.67
CA VAL A 543 2.11 14.76 7.03
C VAL A 543 3.22 13.72 6.80
N MET A 544 3.94 13.80 5.68
CA MET A 544 5.08 12.91 5.40
C MET A 544 6.20 13.04 6.45
N ARG A 545 6.52 14.27 6.89
CA ARG A 545 7.49 14.48 7.98
C ARG A 545 6.99 13.90 9.30
N ALA A 546 5.71 14.07 9.61
CA ALA A 546 5.11 13.54 10.83
C ALA A 546 5.04 12.01 10.84
N ALA A 547 5.02 11.36 9.67
CA ALA A 547 5.11 9.90 9.57
C ALA A 547 6.48 9.36 10.04
N GLY A 548 7.55 10.16 9.95
CA GLY A 548 8.90 9.76 10.35
C GLY A 548 9.36 8.49 9.64
N ASP A 549 9.89 7.54 10.42
CA ASP A 549 10.37 6.25 9.92
C ASP A 549 9.26 5.18 9.75
N ASP A 550 7.99 5.56 9.91
CA ASP A 550 6.87 4.65 9.67
C ASP A 550 6.58 4.52 8.16
N PRO A 551 6.89 3.38 7.52
CA PRO A 551 6.72 3.20 6.09
C PRO A 551 5.26 3.20 5.63
N ILE A 552 4.31 2.80 6.49
CA ILE A 552 2.89 2.69 6.15
C ILE A 552 2.28 4.09 6.14
N LYS A 553 2.47 4.87 7.22
CA LYS A 553 2.04 6.28 7.29
C LYS A 553 2.69 7.10 6.19
N PHE A 554 4.00 6.90 5.97
CA PHE A 554 4.73 7.63 4.95
C PHE A 554 4.19 7.35 3.56
N ARG A 555 3.94 6.08 3.20
CA ARG A 555 3.40 5.72 1.89
C ARG A 555 2.00 6.32 1.67
N ASN A 556 1.14 6.31 2.69
CA ASN A 556 -0.17 6.96 2.61
C ASN A 556 -0.04 8.46 2.36
N ALA A 557 0.83 9.15 3.11
CA ALA A 557 1.09 10.57 2.93
C ALA A 557 1.72 10.89 1.56
N LEU A 558 2.63 10.05 1.07
CA LEU A 558 3.23 10.16 -0.25
C LEU A 558 2.20 9.93 -1.37
N THR A 559 1.23 9.05 -1.16
CA THR A 559 0.13 8.82 -2.11
C THR A 559 -0.73 10.08 -2.23
N THR A 560 -1.06 10.71 -1.11
CA THR A 560 -1.74 12.01 -1.10
C THR A 560 -0.89 13.10 -1.76
N PHE A 561 0.41 13.16 -1.47
CA PHE A 561 1.34 14.09 -2.13
C PHE A 561 1.31 13.91 -3.66
N ASN A 562 1.42 12.67 -4.14
CA ASN A 562 1.39 12.36 -5.57
C ASN A 562 0.03 12.70 -6.21
N ALA A 563 -1.08 12.55 -5.49
CA ALA A 563 -2.39 12.98 -5.96
C ALA A 563 -2.47 14.50 -6.15
N TYR A 564 -1.85 15.28 -5.26
CA TYR A 564 -1.82 16.74 -5.35
C TYR A 564 -0.89 17.29 -6.43
N LEU A 565 0.12 16.53 -6.88
CA LEU A 565 0.89 16.88 -8.08
C LEU A 565 0.04 16.88 -9.36
N GLY A 566 -1.18 16.32 -9.31
CA GLY A 566 -2.10 16.25 -10.45
C GLY A 566 -1.72 15.14 -11.44
N THR A 567 -2.19 15.28 -12.68
CA THR A 567 -1.94 14.31 -13.77
C THR A 567 -0.51 14.38 -14.34
N GLY A 568 0.37 15.18 -13.73
CA GLY A 568 1.74 15.41 -14.20
C GLY A 568 2.71 14.31 -13.80
N GLN A 569 3.26 13.62 -14.81
CA GLN A 569 4.54 12.88 -14.96
C GLN A 569 5.05 11.93 -13.86
N HIS A 570 4.62 12.04 -12.61
CA HIS A 570 5.15 11.26 -11.51
C HIS A 570 4.32 10.00 -11.24
N GLU A 571 5.03 8.92 -10.94
CA GLU A 571 4.47 7.63 -10.62
C GLU A 571 5.01 7.15 -9.27
N LEU A 572 4.11 6.68 -8.41
CA LEU A 572 4.47 6.07 -7.14
C LEU A 572 4.85 4.61 -7.39
N LEU A 573 6.13 4.29 -7.22
CA LEU A 573 6.68 2.95 -7.35
C LEU A 573 6.95 2.33 -5.98
N GLN A 574 6.79 1.01 -5.91
CA GLN A 574 7.24 0.19 -4.78
C GLN A 574 8.41 -0.66 -5.26
N THR A 575 9.61 -0.11 -5.18
CA THR A 575 10.78 -0.65 -5.88
C THR A 575 11.35 -1.88 -5.17
N ARG A 576 12.08 -2.73 -5.90
CA ARG A 576 12.69 -3.93 -5.33
C ARG A 576 13.72 -3.59 -4.25
N TRP A 577 14.56 -2.61 -4.53
CA TRP A 577 15.58 -2.07 -3.63
C TRP A 577 15.23 -0.65 -3.19
N PRO A 578 15.77 -0.15 -2.06
CA PRO A 578 15.63 1.24 -1.66
C PRO A 578 16.04 2.19 -2.79
N GLY A 579 15.13 3.06 -3.20
CA GLY A 579 15.40 4.08 -4.21
C GLY A 579 16.24 5.24 -3.68
N LEU A 580 17.07 5.81 -4.57
CA LEU A 580 17.80 7.06 -4.35
C LEU A 580 17.45 8.08 -5.46
N TYR A 581 17.86 9.32 -5.27
CA TYR A 581 17.59 10.41 -6.21
C TYR A 581 18.87 11.14 -6.58
N PRO A 582 18.91 11.78 -7.75
CA PRO A 582 20.03 12.63 -8.11
C PRO A 582 20.12 13.81 -7.15
N ASP A 583 21.35 14.13 -6.73
CA ASP A 583 21.67 15.36 -6.01
C ASP A 583 22.08 16.43 -7.04
N PRO A 584 21.31 17.51 -7.23
CA PRO A 584 21.66 18.59 -8.15
C PRO A 584 23.01 19.24 -7.85
N ARG A 585 23.52 19.12 -6.63
CA ARG A 585 24.82 19.68 -6.20
C ARG A 585 26.00 18.76 -6.53
N ALA A 586 25.74 17.47 -6.78
CA ALA A 586 26.72 16.46 -7.12
C ALA A 586 26.34 15.82 -8.46
N ARG A 587 26.46 16.60 -9.54
CA ARG A 587 26.09 16.15 -10.89
C ARG A 587 26.99 15.00 -11.31
N ARG A 588 26.36 13.88 -11.69
CA ARG A 588 27.05 12.67 -12.15
C ARG A 588 26.38 12.04 -13.35
N THR A 589 27.17 11.41 -14.21
CA THR A 589 26.69 10.61 -15.34
C THR A 589 27.04 9.14 -15.14
N PHE A 590 26.05 8.28 -15.29
CA PHE A 590 26.27 6.83 -15.34
C PHE A 590 26.35 6.37 -16.80
N ALA A 591 27.49 5.78 -17.17
CA ALA A 591 27.74 5.27 -18.50
C ALA A 591 27.37 3.78 -18.59
N VAL A 592 26.21 3.52 -19.18
CA VAL A 592 25.68 2.19 -19.48
C VAL A 592 26.23 1.76 -20.83
N MET A 593 27.16 0.79 -20.86
CA MET A 593 27.81 0.39 -22.11
C MET A 593 28.40 -1.02 -22.06
N PRO A 594 28.60 -1.69 -23.21
CA PRO A 594 29.24 -3.01 -23.23
C PRO A 594 30.72 -2.92 -22.81
N PHE A 595 31.13 -3.81 -21.90
CA PHE A 595 32.52 -3.94 -21.45
C PHE A 595 33.37 -4.68 -22.48
N ARG A 596 33.78 -3.98 -23.54
CA ARG A 596 34.68 -4.51 -24.56
C ARG A 596 35.72 -3.48 -24.96
N ARG A 597 36.93 -3.94 -25.29
CA ARG A 597 38.07 -3.08 -25.62
C ARG A 597 37.77 -2.11 -26.77
N GLU A 598 36.92 -2.52 -27.69
CA GLU A 598 36.47 -1.72 -28.83
C GLU A 598 35.63 -0.50 -28.42
N ARG A 599 35.10 -0.46 -27.20
CA ARG A 599 34.22 0.61 -26.70
C ARG A 599 34.95 1.66 -25.84
N GLU A 600 36.21 1.42 -25.48
CA GLU A 600 37.00 2.33 -24.64
C GLU A 600 37.18 3.73 -25.27
N ALA A 601 37.30 3.80 -26.60
CA ALA A 601 37.41 5.09 -27.29
C ALA A 601 36.14 5.94 -27.15
N ALA A 602 34.95 5.32 -27.20
CA ALA A 602 33.68 6.01 -26.97
C ALA A 602 33.56 6.48 -25.52
N TYR A 603 33.92 5.63 -24.56
CA TYR A 603 33.93 6.00 -23.15
C TYR A 603 34.85 7.18 -22.86
N ALA A 604 36.06 7.19 -23.42
CA ALA A 604 37.00 8.30 -23.22
C ALA A 604 36.42 9.65 -23.67
N VAL A 605 35.61 9.67 -24.74
CA VAL A 605 34.93 10.90 -25.21
C VAL A 605 33.79 11.28 -24.27
N ILE A 606 33.01 10.30 -23.76
CA ILE A 606 31.97 10.54 -22.76
C ILE A 606 32.59 11.13 -21.49
N GLU A 607 33.64 10.49 -20.97
CA GLU A 607 34.35 10.91 -19.76
C GLU A 607 34.91 12.33 -19.91
N ALA A 608 35.62 12.61 -21.00
CA ALA A 608 36.17 13.94 -21.27
C ALA A 608 35.06 15.01 -21.37
N SER A 609 33.97 14.69 -22.04
CA SER A 609 32.83 15.62 -22.22
C SER A 609 32.11 15.88 -20.90
N ALA A 610 31.92 14.85 -20.06
CA ALA A 610 31.30 14.97 -18.75
C ALA A 610 32.17 15.81 -17.81
N ARG A 611 33.47 15.51 -17.71
CA ARG A 611 34.42 16.26 -16.88
C ARG A 611 34.50 17.73 -17.30
N GLN A 612 34.49 18.01 -18.60
CA GLN A 612 34.45 19.39 -19.11
C GLN A 612 33.18 20.14 -18.70
N ALA A 613 32.06 19.44 -18.53
CA ALA A 613 30.79 20.00 -18.08
C ALA A 613 30.62 20.01 -16.55
N GLY A 614 31.65 19.62 -15.79
CA GLY A 614 31.59 19.52 -14.33
C GLY A 614 30.67 18.39 -13.84
N VAL A 615 30.47 17.35 -14.66
CA VAL A 615 29.68 16.15 -14.35
C VAL A 615 30.65 15.02 -14.05
N GLU A 616 30.52 14.37 -12.90
CA GLU A 616 31.35 13.22 -12.53
C GLU A 616 30.96 11.98 -13.36
N PRO A 617 31.89 11.41 -14.15
CA PRO A 617 31.61 10.19 -14.91
C PRO A 617 31.80 8.94 -14.06
N VAL A 618 30.85 8.02 -14.12
CA VAL A 618 30.92 6.69 -13.51
C VAL A 618 30.57 5.62 -14.54
N ARG A 619 31.30 4.51 -14.54
CA ARG A 619 31.05 3.33 -15.39
C ARG A 619 30.84 2.10 -14.51
N GLY A 620 29.99 1.17 -14.94
CA GLY A 620 29.56 0.03 -14.12
C GLY A 620 30.67 -0.92 -13.67
N ASP A 621 31.82 -0.95 -14.33
CA ASP A 621 33.02 -1.72 -13.92
C ASP A 621 33.82 -1.06 -12.78
N GLN A 622 33.52 0.20 -12.45
CA GLN A 622 34.12 0.94 -11.35
C GLN A 622 33.23 0.95 -10.09
N ALA A 623 32.08 0.28 -10.13
CA ALA A 623 31.15 0.22 -9.02
C ALA A 623 31.53 -0.92 -8.05
N ASP A 624 31.83 -0.58 -6.79
CA ASP A 624 32.14 -1.55 -5.74
C ASP A 624 30.88 -2.36 -5.34
N GLY A 625 30.97 -3.70 -5.24
CA GLY A 625 29.90 -4.51 -4.64
C GLY A 625 29.95 -6.02 -4.93
N GLN A 626 29.46 -6.84 -3.98
CA GLN A 626 29.25 -8.30 -4.14
C GLN A 626 27.90 -8.65 -4.80
N GLU A 627 26.94 -7.71 -4.83
CA GLU A 627 25.64 -7.82 -5.51
C GLU A 627 25.53 -6.79 -6.63
N ILE A 628 25.85 -7.20 -7.85
CA ILE A 628 26.17 -6.26 -8.94
C ILE A 628 24.93 -5.47 -9.41
N ILE A 629 23.74 -6.10 -9.48
CA ILE A 629 22.52 -5.40 -9.92
C ILE A 629 22.08 -4.31 -8.93
N GLU A 630 22.17 -4.54 -7.62
CA GLU A 630 21.77 -3.53 -6.63
C GLU A 630 22.70 -2.30 -6.65
N SER A 631 24.00 -2.52 -6.88
CA SER A 631 24.96 -1.44 -7.08
C SER A 631 24.61 -0.61 -8.33
N ILE A 632 24.32 -1.28 -9.45
CA ILE A 632 23.86 -0.65 -10.69
C ILE A 632 22.57 0.15 -10.45
N TRP A 633 21.60 -0.42 -9.72
CA TRP A 633 20.37 0.26 -9.33
C TRP A 633 20.66 1.58 -8.61
N HIS A 634 21.53 1.57 -7.60
CA HIS A 634 21.90 2.76 -6.85
C HIS A 634 22.59 3.82 -7.74
N GLU A 635 23.46 3.40 -8.66
CA GLU A 635 24.13 4.30 -9.58
C GLU A 635 23.15 4.97 -10.55
N ILE A 636 22.23 4.21 -11.15
CA ILE A 636 21.16 4.76 -11.99
C ILE A 636 20.24 5.69 -11.18
N CYS A 637 19.92 5.32 -9.93
CA CYS A 637 19.12 6.16 -9.05
C CYS A 637 19.78 7.52 -8.75
N ARG A 638 21.10 7.58 -8.57
CA ARG A 638 21.83 8.81 -8.28
C ARG A 638 22.20 9.61 -9.54
N ALA A 639 22.10 9.01 -10.72
CA ALA A 639 22.54 9.62 -11.96
C ALA A 639 21.70 10.85 -12.33
N THR A 640 22.36 12.01 -12.47
CA THR A 640 21.72 13.19 -13.10
C THR A 640 21.58 13.01 -14.60
N HIS A 641 22.49 12.23 -15.20
CA HIS A 641 22.57 11.95 -16.62
C HIS A 641 22.87 10.47 -16.83
N VAL A 642 22.29 9.85 -17.85
CA VAL A 642 22.61 8.48 -18.25
C VAL A 642 23.00 8.48 -19.72
N THR A 643 24.19 7.98 -20.05
CA THR A 643 24.57 7.71 -21.45
C THR A 643 24.45 6.21 -21.67
N VAL A 644 23.70 5.79 -22.69
CA VAL A 644 23.45 4.37 -22.98
C VAL A 644 23.93 4.01 -24.36
N ASP A 645 24.96 3.16 -24.42
CA ASP A 645 25.48 2.60 -25.67
C ASP A 645 24.83 1.25 -26.01
N ILE A 646 23.87 1.28 -26.94
CA ILE A 646 23.13 0.09 -27.39
C ILE A 646 23.82 -0.69 -28.51
N SER A 647 25.10 -0.42 -28.80
CA SER A 647 25.86 -1.15 -29.82
C SER A 647 25.86 -2.65 -29.56
N GLY A 648 25.43 -3.42 -30.57
CA GLY A 648 25.34 -4.88 -30.47
C GLY A 648 24.26 -5.39 -29.52
N PHE A 649 23.39 -4.52 -28.99
CA PHE A 649 22.25 -4.86 -28.14
C PHE A 649 22.61 -5.77 -26.96
N ASN A 650 23.66 -5.39 -26.22
CA ASN A 650 24.13 -6.14 -25.07
C ASN A 650 22.99 -6.31 -24.02
N PRO A 651 22.70 -7.53 -23.56
CA PRO A 651 21.63 -7.79 -22.59
C PRO A 651 21.68 -6.95 -21.30
N ASN A 652 22.87 -6.75 -20.71
CA ASN A 652 23.02 -5.95 -19.49
C ASN A 652 22.71 -4.49 -19.74
N VAL A 653 23.22 -3.93 -20.84
CA VAL A 653 22.89 -2.57 -21.28
C VAL A 653 21.38 -2.41 -21.48
N CYS A 654 20.72 -3.38 -22.10
CA CYS A 654 19.26 -3.33 -22.28
C CYS A 654 18.51 -3.35 -20.94
N LEU A 655 18.94 -4.16 -19.98
CA LEU A 655 18.40 -4.16 -18.62
C LEU A 655 18.56 -2.80 -17.93
N GLU A 656 19.76 -2.23 -17.95
CA GLU A 656 20.05 -0.92 -17.36
C GLU A 656 19.27 0.21 -18.04
N LEU A 657 19.11 0.15 -19.36
CA LEU A 657 18.25 1.04 -20.15
C LEU A 657 16.79 0.97 -19.69
N GLY A 658 16.26 -0.24 -19.43
CA GLY A 658 14.92 -0.43 -18.89
C GLY A 658 14.74 0.19 -17.50
N MET A 659 15.75 0.07 -16.63
CA MET A 659 15.73 0.68 -15.30
C MET A 659 15.71 2.21 -15.37
N ALA A 660 16.59 2.78 -16.19
CA ALA A 660 16.68 4.22 -16.36
C ALA A 660 15.41 4.83 -16.98
N ASP A 661 14.78 4.13 -17.93
CA ASP A 661 13.50 4.55 -18.54
C ASP A 661 12.34 4.49 -17.54
N ALA A 662 12.27 3.44 -16.71
CA ALA A 662 11.26 3.32 -15.66
C ALA A 662 11.41 4.37 -14.55
N LEU A 663 12.64 4.81 -14.27
CA LEU A 663 12.90 5.92 -13.33
C LEU A 663 12.69 7.31 -13.94
N GLY A 664 12.70 7.44 -15.27
CA GLY A 664 12.62 8.74 -15.94
C GLY A 664 13.95 9.49 -16.02
N ARG A 665 15.08 8.78 -15.98
CA ARG A 665 16.39 9.45 -15.92
C ARG A 665 16.69 10.17 -17.24
N PRO A 666 17.20 11.43 -17.20
CA PRO A 666 17.67 12.11 -18.39
C PRO A 666 18.71 11.25 -19.11
N MET A 667 18.48 10.96 -20.39
CA MET A 667 19.25 9.95 -21.09
C MET A 667 19.63 10.35 -22.52
N LEU A 668 20.88 10.07 -22.89
CA LEU A 668 21.36 10.09 -24.27
C LEU A 668 21.62 8.65 -24.75
N LEU A 669 20.82 8.22 -25.73
CA LEU A 669 21.00 6.94 -26.41
C LEU A 669 22.04 7.10 -27.52
N ILE A 670 23.08 6.27 -27.50
CA ILE A 670 24.20 6.29 -28.46
C ILE A 670 24.43 4.89 -29.03
N GLY A 671 25.13 4.82 -30.15
CA GLY A 671 25.57 3.54 -30.70
C GLY A 671 26.56 3.72 -31.84
N GLU A 672 27.35 2.70 -32.12
CA GLU A 672 28.21 2.67 -33.29
C GLU A 672 27.35 2.74 -34.55
N GLN A 673 27.85 3.46 -35.56
CA GLN A 673 27.18 3.66 -36.83
C GLN A 673 26.61 2.35 -37.41
N GLY A 674 25.32 2.37 -37.76
CA GLY A 674 24.57 1.22 -38.22
C GLY A 674 23.66 0.62 -37.14
N THR A 675 23.97 0.82 -35.85
CA THR A 675 23.12 0.38 -34.73
C THR A 675 21.72 0.99 -34.82
N GLU A 676 21.61 2.26 -35.22
CA GLU A 676 20.35 2.98 -35.33
C GLU A 676 19.34 2.32 -36.29
N ARG A 677 19.84 1.56 -37.27
CA ARG A 677 19.02 0.86 -38.27
C ARG A 677 18.42 -0.44 -37.74
N LEU A 678 18.99 -1.00 -36.68
CA LEU A 678 18.61 -2.28 -36.11
C LEU A 678 17.70 -2.15 -34.88
N VAL A 679 17.62 -0.96 -34.27
CA VAL A 679 16.87 -0.72 -33.03
C VAL A 679 15.42 -1.20 -33.12
N LYS A 680 14.72 -0.89 -34.23
CA LYS A 680 13.32 -1.28 -34.38
C LYS A 680 13.09 -2.81 -34.32
N ALA A 681 14.04 -3.59 -34.84
CA ALA A 681 13.94 -5.04 -34.87
C ALA A 681 14.39 -5.68 -33.55
N ALA A 682 15.49 -5.19 -32.98
CA ALA A 682 16.08 -5.77 -31.77
C ALA A 682 15.42 -5.28 -30.47
N LEU A 683 14.98 -4.01 -30.43
CA LEU A 683 14.44 -3.36 -29.24
C LEU A 683 13.21 -2.49 -29.59
N PRO A 684 12.07 -3.10 -29.95
CA PRO A 684 10.88 -2.39 -30.41
C PRO A 684 10.37 -1.31 -29.46
N ALA A 685 10.50 -1.48 -28.14
CA ALA A 685 10.06 -0.49 -27.16
C ALA A 685 10.85 0.82 -27.21
N VAL A 686 12.08 0.79 -27.73
CA VAL A 686 12.98 1.96 -27.84
C VAL A 686 13.00 2.52 -29.26
N ALA A 687 12.31 1.89 -30.21
CA ALA A 687 12.37 2.21 -31.64
C ALA A 687 12.01 3.66 -32.00
N LYS A 688 11.21 4.34 -31.17
CA LYS A 688 10.80 5.74 -31.38
C LYS A 688 11.83 6.76 -30.85
N ARG A 689 12.85 6.30 -30.11
CA ARG A 689 13.88 7.17 -29.53
C ARG A 689 15.02 7.37 -30.52
N ARG A 690 15.57 8.58 -30.54
CA ARG A 690 16.72 8.92 -31.37
C ARG A 690 17.98 8.29 -30.78
N CYS A 691 18.60 7.37 -31.50
CA CYS A 691 19.96 6.89 -31.24
C CYS A 691 20.96 7.82 -31.95
N GLN A 692 21.91 8.38 -31.21
CA GLN A 692 22.97 9.22 -31.76
C GLN A 692 24.16 8.34 -32.19
N PRO A 693 24.44 8.23 -33.51
CA PRO A 693 25.53 7.39 -33.98
C PRO A 693 26.89 8.01 -33.64
N TYR A 694 27.89 7.14 -33.45
CA TYR A 694 29.30 7.49 -33.38
C TYR A 694 30.14 6.59 -34.29
N GLU A 695 31.29 7.08 -34.78
CA GLU A 695 32.21 6.35 -35.65
C GLU A 695 33.06 5.35 -34.83
N ALA A 696 33.61 4.30 -35.47
CA ALA A 696 34.42 3.29 -34.79
C ALA A 696 35.57 3.88 -33.93
N ASP A 697 36.14 5.02 -34.35
CA ASP A 697 36.98 5.85 -33.48
C ASP A 697 36.34 7.24 -33.27
N PRO A 698 35.60 7.44 -32.19
CA PRO A 698 34.88 8.68 -31.95
C PRO A 698 35.77 9.83 -31.44
N ARG A 699 37.06 9.57 -31.14
CA ARG A 699 37.97 10.58 -30.55
C ARG A 699 38.21 11.79 -31.47
N HIS A 700 38.04 11.60 -32.77
CA HIS A 700 38.21 12.64 -33.78
C HIS A 700 36.88 13.07 -34.41
N ALA A 701 35.73 12.61 -33.90
CA ALA A 701 34.41 12.90 -34.43
C ALA A 701 33.74 14.06 -33.64
N PRO A 702 33.82 15.32 -34.13
CA PRO A 702 33.36 16.50 -33.38
C PRO A 702 31.85 16.48 -33.11
N GLN A 703 31.07 15.81 -33.95
CA GLN A 703 29.61 15.73 -33.81
C GLN A 703 29.18 14.94 -32.57
N PHE A 704 29.90 13.86 -32.22
CA PHE A 704 29.61 13.04 -31.06
C PHE A 704 29.91 13.81 -29.76
N ALA A 705 31.09 14.43 -29.67
CA ALA A 705 31.45 15.30 -28.57
C ALA A 705 30.48 16.49 -28.42
N ALA A 706 30.02 17.08 -29.52
CA ALA A 706 29.03 18.16 -29.49
C ALA A 706 27.67 17.70 -28.93
N ALA A 707 27.21 16.50 -29.29
CA ALA A 707 25.99 15.92 -28.74
C ALA A 707 26.10 15.66 -27.23
N LEU A 708 27.23 15.10 -26.78
CA LEU A 708 27.52 14.87 -25.36
C LEU A 708 27.59 16.19 -24.58
N LYS A 709 28.29 17.19 -25.10
CA LYS A 709 28.38 18.52 -24.48
C LYS A 709 27.00 19.16 -24.34
N LYS A 710 26.14 19.05 -25.36
CA LYS A 710 24.76 19.55 -25.29
C LYS A 710 23.96 18.79 -24.22
N PHE A 711 24.11 17.47 -24.15
CA PHE A 711 23.43 16.64 -23.16
C PHE A 711 23.86 17.00 -21.73
N PHE A 712 25.16 17.05 -21.44
CA PHE A 712 25.68 17.40 -20.12
C PHE A 712 25.53 18.87 -19.73
N ALA A 713 25.16 19.75 -20.67
CA ALA A 713 24.81 21.12 -20.37
C ALA A 713 23.35 21.27 -19.90
N ALA A 714 22.51 20.24 -20.12
CA ALA A 714 21.14 20.25 -19.60
C ALA A 714 21.15 20.18 -18.06
N PRO A 715 20.24 20.90 -17.39
CA PRO A 715 20.18 20.96 -15.93
C PRO A 715 19.88 19.59 -15.30
#